data_AF-A0A845USS6-F1
#
_entry.id   AF-A0A845USS6-F1
#
_cell.length_a   1.000
_cell.length_b   1.000
_cell.length_c   1.000
_cell.angle_alpha   90.00
_cell.angle_beta   90.00
_cell.angle_gamma   90.00
#
_symmetry.space_group_name_H-M   'P 1'
#
loop_
_entity.id
_entity.type
_entity.pdbx_description
1 polymer ?
#
loop_
_entity_poly.entity_id
_entity_poly.type
_entity_poly.pdbx_seq_one_letter_code
_entity_poly.pdbx_strand_id
1 'polypeptide(L)'
;MIFKTDQQGIVLDPNPRIGHKSRVEYRRPISEGARQPDANKIATSFIVNILENDIGLGVPGWLIDVANEVGDFFGLSVEPTFRFGLLGDVGGYFEVNSVGKSGLKIDYPLTVPITLPAPNTFACGDFVDVSTTRVNGNPWMEVEPAFYNLEVGPIADDLRIGVEIGLSVSVCLGVDLPGVGCAGKRRRFNSGLQSLTLLDLPDLSLPALLNFCEDAFEEGADVATLLGCTAPGGTRTLLQVAQTLIENNSIAKTIATFEPGKVTIATPDLPTNPVSLPEVAGEFRDVRSGALSFNAEDGGDRLKVSGATDDIAEVGFDLVSLIDVATGVPTSLSLGSGLGSLDLGDIAPTLSVNQRTHYQFDALPEFDAVLDTEMEWQVFSAEGALVASGFGKVIRMSPGERLQVRYPQALQDPTGVANIFELAGPFTTQSQQDYIQSLEARALQLNVPGLVNETLLELDLGKSQIPGSPKKIEHHRFELESFNISSQTPFFLDPEKPILDIVRFDVTDSLNLGRGERGIVYRLDVSNGGDVVLNQLQIFRDFSETFGSAQSFEVLCVDSPDLEKNETFDGNEDTNLLAQGNTMEIGQQSTIKMLVKVKPEVSEVLEDGCFGTVDYFATSSATGVSPIGTAVTDGFDQCTQTNRSDPIVSPVDLGAAVIDELSDFTVYGWEGVDLARSLGLSAGNLGTGKDLQVLPYRGKPSEDLRIIGDLHIARDLQITQSVLEADYLQLGRNFRGNGRGTNLILNGAKSVGSMCVSTFDKPSVSSANIRRAPKIEVKEGTEINLPPGQYEEVMVERGGLLILSAGIYDVGSLRIEGDGAIVNFDVALGPINLNLNEWLMLPVRDLAFLVENGSTRDVLIDYSGRKPQIFRSSLVQATILAPLASLNFDEGTRLEGAVYANRVKFGPASSFSGHRFQEPLQIDPVCQAVLNPAN
;
A
#
# COMPACT_ATOMS: atom_id res chain seq x y z
N MET A 1 -14.57 3.45 6.13
CA MET A 1 -14.03 4.47 7.06
C MET A 1 -15.16 5.39 7.47
N ILE A 2 -15.04 6.06 8.61
CA ILE A 2 -16.05 7.02 9.07
C ILE A 2 -15.32 8.27 9.52
N PHE A 3 -15.51 9.38 8.79
CA PHE A 3 -14.96 10.67 9.19
C PHE A 3 -15.94 11.34 10.14
N LYS A 4 -15.47 11.71 11.34
CA LYS A 4 -16.27 12.35 12.38
C LYS A 4 -15.64 13.63 12.89
N THR A 5 -16.35 14.73 12.86
CA THR A 5 -15.96 15.93 13.60
C THR A 5 -17.05 16.30 14.59
N ASP A 6 -16.63 16.75 15.78
CA ASP A 6 -17.49 17.31 16.81
C ASP A 6 -16.75 18.52 17.39
N GLN A 7 -17.00 19.68 16.80
CA GLN A 7 -16.40 20.94 17.21
C GLN A 7 -17.42 21.77 17.95
N GLN A 8 -17.04 22.23 19.14
CA GLN A 8 -17.85 23.07 20.00
C GLN A 8 -17.21 24.46 20.11
N GLY A 9 -18.04 25.50 20.19
CA GLY A 9 -17.57 26.86 20.42
C GLY A 9 -16.87 27.50 19.21
N ILE A 10 -17.25 27.12 17.99
CA ILE A 10 -16.69 27.66 16.74
C ILE A 10 -17.34 29.00 16.35
N VAL A 11 -16.56 29.86 15.69
CA VAL A 11 -17.05 31.13 15.13
C VAL A 11 -17.29 30.90 13.64
N LEU A 12 -18.57 30.77 13.25
CA LEU A 12 -18.95 30.46 11.86
C LEU A 12 -18.79 31.66 10.92
N ASP A 13 -18.94 32.88 11.42
CA ASP A 13 -18.66 34.12 10.69
C ASP A 13 -17.73 34.99 11.55
N PRO A 14 -16.48 35.25 11.13
CA PRO A 14 -15.56 36.11 11.87
C PRO A 14 -15.92 37.60 11.76
N ASN A 15 -16.81 37.99 10.84
CA ASN A 15 -17.21 39.38 10.60
C ASN A 15 -18.75 39.52 10.54
N PRO A 16 -19.49 39.10 11.58
CA PRO A 16 -20.93 39.19 11.56
C PRO A 16 -21.38 40.66 11.57
N ARG A 17 -22.58 40.94 11.06
CA ARG A 17 -23.16 42.27 11.17
C ARG A 17 -23.68 42.47 12.60
N ILE A 18 -22.95 43.26 13.38
CA ILE A 18 -23.28 43.63 14.77
C ILE A 18 -23.29 45.14 14.96
N GLY A 19 -23.81 45.61 16.09
CA GLY A 19 -23.93 47.03 16.44
C GLY A 19 -24.76 47.81 15.42
N HIS A 20 -24.42 49.08 15.17
CA HIS A 20 -25.07 49.92 14.16
C HIS A 20 -25.19 49.28 12.76
N LYS A 21 -24.27 48.38 12.36
CA LYS A 21 -24.36 47.67 11.07
C LYS A 21 -25.52 46.69 11.03
N SER A 22 -25.95 46.18 12.18
CA SER A 22 -27.09 45.27 12.36
C SER A 22 -28.40 46.01 12.65
N ARG A 23 -28.34 47.22 13.20
CA ARG A 23 -29.50 48.05 13.56
C ARG A 23 -30.52 48.18 12.42
N VAL A 24 -31.77 47.85 12.72
CA VAL A 24 -32.92 48.10 11.86
C VAL A 24 -33.82 49.05 12.61
N GLU A 25 -34.07 50.21 12.02
CA GLU A 25 -34.93 51.24 12.58
C GLU A 25 -36.20 51.35 11.77
N TYR A 26 -37.29 51.58 12.46
CA TYR A 26 -38.52 52.05 11.88
C TYR A 26 -38.91 53.36 12.52
N ARG A 27 -39.11 54.36 11.67
CA ARG A 27 -39.56 55.69 12.06
C ARG A 27 -40.81 56.00 11.26
N ARG A 28 -41.86 56.44 11.95
CA ARG A 28 -43.03 57.05 11.34
C ARG A 28 -43.09 58.50 11.75
N PRO A 29 -42.98 59.43 10.78
CA PRO A 29 -43.37 60.79 11.03
C PRO A 29 -44.88 60.79 11.27
N ILE A 30 -45.27 61.16 12.48
CA ILE A 30 -46.64 61.58 12.76
C ILE A 30 -46.69 63.06 12.40
N SER A 31 -47.42 63.37 11.34
CA SER A 31 -47.72 64.75 10.95
C SER A 31 -49.21 64.94 10.64
N GLU A 32 -50.06 64.07 11.20
CA GLU A 32 -51.49 64.12 10.97
C GLU A 32 -52.15 65.19 11.84
N GLY A 33 -52.99 66.02 11.21
CA GLY A 33 -53.92 66.86 11.96
C GLY A 33 -54.98 65.98 12.58
N ALA A 34 -55.13 66.03 13.90
CA ALA A 34 -56.14 65.27 14.62
C ALA A 34 -57.55 65.65 14.13
N ARG A 35 -58.52 64.74 14.26
CA ARG A 35 -59.93 65.01 13.95
C ARG A 35 -60.38 66.24 14.75
N GLN A 36 -61.07 67.17 14.08
CA GLN A 36 -61.67 68.30 14.79
C GLN A 36 -62.77 67.76 15.70
N PRO A 37 -62.72 68.02 17.03
CA PRO A 37 -63.84 67.72 17.89
C PRO A 37 -65.08 68.49 17.40
N ASP A 38 -66.27 67.95 17.66
CA ASP A 38 -67.53 68.61 17.28
C ASP A 38 -67.61 69.97 17.96
N ALA A 39 -67.33 71.01 17.17
CA ALA A 39 -67.24 72.40 17.59
C ALA A 39 -68.49 72.86 18.35
N ASN A 40 -69.67 72.29 18.04
CA ASN A 40 -70.92 72.64 18.68
C ASN A 40 -71.05 72.14 20.14
N LYS A 41 -70.20 71.20 20.56
CA LYS A 41 -70.18 70.67 21.93
C LYS A 41 -69.23 71.45 22.85
N ILE A 42 -68.40 72.33 22.30
CA ILE A 42 -67.47 73.16 23.07
C ILE A 42 -68.15 74.50 23.37
N ALA A 43 -68.39 74.79 24.65
CA ALA A 43 -69.08 76.00 25.06
C ALA A 43 -68.29 77.27 24.65
N THR A 44 -68.97 78.29 24.14
CA THR A 44 -68.36 79.59 23.77
C THR A 44 -67.55 80.20 24.92
N SER A 45 -68.01 80.03 26.16
CA SER A 45 -67.33 80.49 27.38
C SER A 45 -65.97 79.83 27.61
N PHE A 46 -65.83 78.55 27.29
CA PHE A 46 -64.56 77.83 27.39
C PHE A 46 -63.47 78.47 26.52
N ILE A 47 -63.85 78.86 25.31
CA ILE A 47 -62.93 79.37 24.29
C ILE A 47 -62.55 80.82 24.57
N VAL A 48 -63.53 81.63 24.98
CA VAL A 48 -63.29 83.01 25.41
C VAL A 48 -62.32 83.03 26.59
N ASN A 49 -62.48 82.11 27.54
CA ASN A 49 -61.61 81.99 28.71
C ASN A 49 -60.16 81.67 28.30
N ILE A 50 -59.95 80.68 27.41
CA ILE A 50 -58.60 80.34 26.91
C ILE A 50 -57.99 81.51 26.12
N LEU A 51 -58.76 82.15 25.23
CA LEU A 51 -58.27 83.27 24.43
C LEU A 51 -57.85 84.45 25.33
N GLU A 52 -58.62 84.77 26.36
CA GLU A 52 -58.36 85.90 27.25
C GLU A 52 -57.27 85.61 28.28
N ASN A 53 -57.34 84.46 28.96
CA ASN A 53 -56.50 84.18 30.13
C ASN A 53 -55.23 83.40 29.81
N ASP A 54 -55.26 82.48 28.84
CA ASP A 54 -54.12 81.63 28.52
C ASP A 54 -53.32 82.16 27.33
N ILE A 55 -54.01 82.67 26.30
CA ILE A 55 -53.37 83.24 25.10
C ILE A 55 -53.15 84.77 25.25
N GLY A 56 -53.85 85.43 26.18
CA GLY A 56 -53.69 86.86 26.45
C GLY A 56 -54.27 87.77 25.35
N LEU A 57 -55.18 87.27 24.52
CA LEU A 57 -55.87 88.08 23.51
C LEU A 57 -56.92 88.96 24.16
N GLY A 58 -56.92 90.24 23.81
CA GLY A 58 -57.91 91.20 24.28
C GLY A 58 -59.30 90.87 23.73
N VAL A 59 -60.09 90.12 24.50
CA VAL A 59 -61.48 89.81 24.16
C VAL A 59 -62.38 91.00 24.51
N PRO A 60 -63.17 91.54 23.56
CA PRO A 60 -64.09 92.63 23.86
C PRO A 60 -65.15 92.22 24.88
N GLY A 61 -65.49 93.09 25.84
CA GLY A 61 -66.44 92.76 26.92
C GLY A 61 -67.82 92.25 26.45
N TRP A 62 -68.32 92.70 25.29
CA TRP A 62 -69.59 92.18 24.75
C TRP A 62 -69.53 90.68 24.39
N LEU A 63 -68.34 90.13 24.11
CA LEU A 63 -68.15 88.72 23.81
C LEU A 63 -68.14 87.88 25.10
N ILE A 64 -67.67 88.46 26.21
CA ILE A 64 -67.76 87.86 27.55
C ILE A 64 -69.25 87.75 27.95
N ASP A 65 -70.05 88.77 27.66
CA ASP A 65 -71.50 88.75 27.91
C ASP A 65 -72.20 87.66 27.08
N VAL A 66 -71.83 87.50 25.80
CA VAL A 66 -72.34 86.42 24.92
C VAL A 66 -71.92 85.04 25.42
N ALA A 67 -70.67 84.89 25.87
CA ALA A 67 -70.15 83.65 26.43
C ALA A 67 -70.87 83.25 27.74
N ASN A 68 -71.25 84.22 28.56
CA ASN A 68 -71.96 83.99 29.82
C ASN A 68 -73.49 83.96 29.66
N GLU A 69 -74.00 84.03 28.44
CA GLU A 69 -75.44 84.11 28.11
C GLU A 69 -76.18 85.28 28.80
N VAL A 70 -75.47 86.39 29.05
CA VAL A 70 -76.03 87.57 29.74
C VAL A 70 -76.37 88.67 28.72
N GLY A 71 -77.63 88.73 28.29
CA GLY A 71 -78.16 89.81 27.44
C GLY A 71 -79.11 89.34 26.33
N ASP A 72 -79.87 90.27 25.75
CA ASP A 72 -80.79 90.00 24.63
C ASP A 72 -80.03 90.02 23.30
N PHE A 73 -79.61 88.84 22.84
CA PHE A 73 -78.83 88.65 21.60
C PHE A 73 -79.66 87.92 20.54
N PHE A 74 -79.65 88.41 19.30
CA PHE A 74 -80.39 87.79 18.18
C PHE A 74 -79.46 87.45 17.01
N GLY A 75 -79.83 86.42 16.24
CA GLY A 75 -79.08 85.97 15.06
C GLY A 75 -77.63 85.59 15.38
N LEU A 76 -77.42 84.98 16.54
CA LEU A 76 -76.11 84.56 17.03
C LEU A 76 -75.58 83.40 16.16
N SER A 77 -74.40 83.60 15.57
CA SER A 77 -73.58 82.51 15.01
C SER A 77 -72.28 82.46 15.80
N VAL A 78 -72.01 81.33 16.42
CA VAL A 78 -70.74 81.01 17.08
C VAL A 78 -70.14 79.84 16.32
N GLU A 79 -68.97 80.06 15.74
CA GLU A 79 -68.21 79.04 15.02
C GLU A 79 -66.85 78.92 15.72
N PRO A 80 -66.75 78.01 16.70
CA PRO A 80 -65.46 77.72 17.31
C PRO A 80 -64.66 76.77 16.43
N THR A 81 -63.34 76.92 16.44
CA THR A 81 -62.42 76.04 15.74
C THR A 81 -61.38 75.54 16.73
N PHE A 82 -61.24 74.22 16.84
CA PHE A 82 -60.18 73.54 17.58
C PHE A 82 -59.48 72.57 16.66
N ARG A 83 -58.16 72.66 16.58
CA ARG A 83 -57.31 71.72 15.86
C ARG A 83 -56.21 71.26 16.78
N PHE A 84 -55.98 69.97 16.86
CA PHE A 84 -54.82 69.44 17.56
C PHE A 84 -53.84 68.90 16.53
N GLY A 85 -52.56 69.07 16.81
CA GLY A 85 -51.47 68.53 16.03
C GLY A 85 -50.51 67.79 16.95
N LEU A 86 -50.18 66.57 16.56
CA LEU A 86 -49.04 65.82 17.06
C LEU A 86 -48.00 65.81 15.92
N LEU A 87 -46.80 66.28 16.21
CA LEU A 87 -45.69 66.25 15.28
C LEU A 87 -44.51 65.53 15.94
N GLY A 88 -43.86 64.61 15.22
CA GLY A 88 -42.70 63.90 15.73
C GLY A 88 -42.49 62.57 15.01
N ASP A 89 -41.28 62.03 15.12
CA ASP A 89 -40.95 60.70 14.61
C ASP A 89 -41.07 59.68 15.73
N VAL A 90 -41.99 58.73 15.59
CA VAL A 90 -42.14 57.63 16.55
C VAL A 90 -41.84 56.29 15.90
N GLY A 91 -41.36 55.34 16.71
CA GLY A 91 -41.19 53.97 16.29
C GLY A 91 -40.25 53.21 17.21
N GLY A 92 -39.39 52.40 16.63
CA GLY A 92 -38.49 51.54 17.39
C GLY A 92 -37.32 51.05 16.56
N TYR A 93 -36.36 50.45 17.25
CA TYR A 93 -35.23 49.80 16.62
C TYR A 93 -34.95 48.43 17.23
N PHE A 94 -34.26 47.63 16.44
CA PHE A 94 -33.73 46.33 16.81
C PHE A 94 -32.27 46.25 16.39
N GLU A 95 -31.40 45.80 17.28
CA GLU A 95 -29.97 45.72 17.04
C GLU A 95 -29.42 44.39 17.58
N VAL A 96 -28.47 43.79 16.85
CA VAL A 96 -27.69 42.64 17.29
C VAL A 96 -26.36 43.15 17.84
N ASN A 97 -26.16 43.02 19.14
CA ASN A 97 -24.98 43.53 19.84
C ASN A 97 -23.75 42.62 19.64
N SER A 98 -23.96 41.30 19.68
CA SER A 98 -22.91 40.32 19.41
C SER A 98 -23.50 38.99 18.96
N VAL A 99 -22.69 38.17 18.29
CA VAL A 99 -23.03 36.79 17.91
C VAL A 99 -22.20 35.85 18.78
N GLY A 100 -22.85 34.86 19.37
CA GLY A 100 -22.24 33.81 20.17
C GLY A 100 -21.46 32.81 19.31
N LYS A 101 -21.14 31.66 19.90
CA LYS A 101 -20.44 30.57 19.21
C LYS A 101 -21.42 29.47 18.79
N SER A 102 -21.03 28.65 17.84
CA SER A 102 -21.81 27.53 17.32
C SER A 102 -21.16 26.18 17.64
N GLY A 103 -21.92 25.10 17.45
CA GLY A 103 -21.44 23.72 17.42
C GLY A 103 -21.59 23.12 16.03
N LEU A 104 -20.66 22.25 15.62
CA LEU A 104 -20.71 21.53 14.33
C LEU A 104 -20.36 20.07 14.55
N LYS A 105 -21.27 19.18 14.16
CA LYS A 105 -21.05 17.75 14.10
C LYS A 105 -21.26 17.23 12.69
N ILE A 106 -20.32 16.44 12.19
CA ILE A 106 -20.43 15.77 10.89
C ILE A 106 -20.03 14.31 11.08
N ASP A 107 -20.86 13.41 10.58
CA ASP A 107 -20.54 11.98 10.45
C ASP A 107 -20.65 11.61 8.96
N TYR A 108 -19.51 11.29 8.36
CA TYR A 108 -19.37 11.01 6.94
C TYR A 108 -18.83 9.58 6.74
N PRO A 109 -19.71 8.57 6.68
CA PRO A 109 -19.30 7.21 6.38
C PRO A 109 -18.93 7.08 4.89
N LEU A 110 -17.68 6.72 4.61
CA LEU A 110 -17.15 6.51 3.27
C LEU A 110 -16.35 5.21 3.19
N THR A 111 -16.67 4.38 2.21
CA THR A 111 -15.87 3.19 1.87
C THR A 111 -15.26 3.39 0.49
N VAL A 112 -13.94 3.18 0.40
CA VAL A 112 -13.20 3.27 -0.87
C VAL A 112 -12.59 1.90 -1.16
N PRO A 113 -13.30 0.98 -1.83
CA PRO A 113 -12.71 -0.26 -2.29
C PRO A 113 -11.62 0.02 -3.32
N ILE A 114 -10.46 -0.61 -3.14
CA ILE A 114 -9.31 -0.52 -4.03
C ILE A 114 -9.19 -1.86 -4.77
N THR A 115 -9.19 -1.81 -6.10
CA THR A 115 -8.93 -2.96 -6.97
C THR A 115 -7.50 -2.86 -7.47
N LEU A 116 -6.73 -3.91 -7.17
CA LEU A 116 -5.32 -4.05 -7.53
C LEU A 116 -5.18 -5.04 -8.70
N PRO A 117 -4.07 -4.97 -9.45
CA PRO A 117 -3.68 -6.09 -10.29
C PRO A 117 -3.45 -7.32 -9.41
N ALA A 118 -3.69 -8.50 -9.96
CA ALA A 118 -3.27 -9.71 -9.27
C ALA A 118 -1.73 -9.75 -9.23
N PRO A 119 -1.12 -10.35 -8.19
CA PRO A 119 0.31 -10.60 -8.17
C PRO A 119 0.78 -11.34 -9.42
N ASN A 120 1.98 -11.02 -9.90
CA ASN A 120 2.62 -11.68 -11.05
C ASN A 120 1.84 -11.56 -12.37
N THR A 121 1.04 -10.51 -12.57
CA THR A 121 0.32 -10.26 -13.83
C THR A 121 0.87 -9.09 -14.65
N PHE A 122 2.02 -8.53 -14.27
CA PHE A 122 2.69 -7.45 -15.00
C PHE A 122 4.20 -7.55 -14.82
N ALA A 123 4.96 -7.01 -15.76
CA ALA A 123 6.42 -6.96 -15.71
C ALA A 123 6.91 -5.63 -15.10
N CYS A 124 8.18 -5.61 -14.71
CA CYS A 124 8.92 -4.37 -14.53
C CYS A 124 8.86 -3.50 -15.79
N GLY A 125 8.67 -2.19 -15.62
CA GLY A 125 8.52 -1.23 -16.73
C GLY A 125 7.10 -1.06 -17.25
N ASP A 126 6.18 -1.97 -16.92
CA ASP A 126 4.77 -1.92 -17.36
C ASP A 126 3.96 -0.85 -16.62
N PHE A 127 2.87 -0.42 -17.24
CA PHE A 127 1.84 0.37 -16.57
C PHE A 127 0.86 -0.53 -15.83
N VAL A 128 0.60 -0.16 -14.58
CA VAL A 128 -0.16 -0.92 -13.61
C VAL A 128 -1.33 -0.07 -13.13
N ASP A 129 -2.53 -0.62 -13.21
CA ASP A 129 -3.76 0.07 -12.85
C ASP A 129 -4.19 -0.25 -11.41
N VAL A 130 -4.39 0.80 -10.63
CA VAL A 130 -5.02 0.79 -9.30
C VAL A 130 -6.31 1.57 -9.41
N SER A 131 -7.44 0.88 -9.36
CA SER A 131 -8.75 1.52 -9.47
C SER A 131 -9.36 1.70 -8.09
N THR A 132 -9.89 2.88 -7.81
CA THR A 132 -10.68 3.10 -6.61
C THR A 132 -12.15 3.21 -6.96
N THR A 133 -13.03 2.72 -6.09
CA THR A 133 -14.46 2.96 -6.20
C THR A 133 -14.94 3.73 -4.98
N ARG A 134 -16.03 4.47 -5.13
CA ARG A 134 -16.59 5.28 -4.06
C ARG A 134 -17.93 4.71 -3.62
N VAL A 135 -18.05 4.34 -2.35
CA VAL A 135 -19.29 3.88 -1.74
C VAL A 135 -19.60 4.77 -0.53
N ASN A 136 -20.49 5.73 -0.74
CA ASN A 136 -20.99 6.60 0.33
C ASN A 136 -21.96 5.81 1.22
N GLY A 137 -21.83 5.96 2.54
CA GLY A 137 -22.87 5.56 3.48
C GLY A 137 -23.96 6.63 3.59
N ASN A 138 -24.62 6.70 4.74
CA ASN A 138 -25.59 7.77 5.02
C ASN A 138 -24.89 8.88 5.82
N PRO A 139 -24.40 9.95 5.19
CA PRO A 139 -23.80 11.07 5.92
C PRO A 139 -24.87 11.87 6.65
N TRP A 140 -24.48 12.50 7.75
CA TRP A 140 -25.30 13.50 8.42
C TRP A 140 -24.45 14.65 8.96
N MET A 141 -25.09 15.80 9.08
CA MET A 141 -24.52 17.01 9.64
C MET A 141 -25.54 17.63 10.60
N GLU A 142 -25.05 18.09 11.74
CA GLU A 142 -25.81 18.84 12.74
C GLU A 142 -25.04 20.12 13.06
N VAL A 143 -25.76 21.22 13.14
CA VAL A 143 -25.22 22.53 13.48
C VAL A 143 -26.02 23.05 14.65
N GLU A 144 -25.35 23.45 15.72
CA GLU A 144 -25.96 24.22 16.79
C GLU A 144 -25.76 25.71 16.47
N PRO A 145 -26.82 26.47 16.15
CA PRO A 145 -26.70 27.87 15.78
C PRO A 145 -26.13 28.73 16.90
N ALA A 146 -25.48 29.84 16.56
CA ALA A 146 -25.08 30.81 17.55
C ALA A 146 -26.30 31.55 18.14
N PHE A 147 -26.21 31.90 19.43
CA PHE A 147 -27.14 32.83 20.06
C PHE A 147 -26.81 34.28 19.64
N TYR A 148 -27.83 35.11 19.40
CA TYR A 148 -27.66 36.53 19.07
C TYR A 148 -28.01 37.36 20.29
N ASN A 149 -27.07 38.18 20.78
CA ASN A 149 -27.39 39.15 21.83
C ASN A 149 -28.12 40.32 21.19
N LEU A 150 -29.33 40.62 21.68
CA LEU A 150 -30.24 41.56 21.03
C LEU A 150 -30.43 42.80 21.89
N GLU A 151 -30.73 43.92 21.25
CA GLU A 151 -31.14 45.16 21.86
C GLU A 151 -32.39 45.66 21.14
N VAL A 152 -33.39 46.02 21.94
CA VAL A 152 -34.64 46.62 21.47
C VAL A 152 -34.78 47.97 22.15
N GLY A 153 -35.19 48.99 21.39
CA GLY A 153 -35.52 50.26 22.00
C GLY A 153 -36.55 51.08 21.21
N PRO A 154 -37.20 52.04 21.89
CA PRO A 154 -38.08 52.99 21.25
C PRO A 154 -37.30 54.02 20.44
N ILE A 155 -37.96 54.62 19.45
CA ILE A 155 -37.55 55.87 18.81
C ILE A 155 -38.68 56.88 19.04
N ALA A 156 -38.34 58.04 19.57
CA ALA A 156 -39.26 59.16 19.75
C ALA A 156 -38.44 60.46 19.64
N ASP A 157 -38.46 61.07 18.45
CA ASP A 157 -37.65 62.26 18.14
C ASP A 157 -38.56 63.43 17.73
N ASP A 158 -38.15 64.65 18.05
CA ASP A 158 -38.86 65.91 17.73
C ASP A 158 -40.36 65.93 18.10
N LEU A 159 -40.70 65.39 19.27
CA LEU A 159 -42.09 65.26 19.71
C LEU A 159 -42.67 66.62 20.15
N ARG A 160 -43.67 67.10 19.43
CA ARG A 160 -44.35 68.38 19.67
C ARG A 160 -45.86 68.23 19.61
N ILE A 161 -46.52 68.87 20.56
CA ILE A 161 -47.96 68.86 20.67
C ILE A 161 -48.45 70.29 20.68
N GLY A 162 -49.26 70.60 19.69
CA GLY A 162 -49.86 71.91 19.53
C GLY A 162 -51.38 71.82 19.48
N VAL A 163 -52.04 72.83 20.01
CA VAL A 163 -53.46 73.08 19.77
C VAL A 163 -53.62 74.44 19.09
N GLU A 164 -54.38 74.49 18.00
CA GLU A 164 -54.83 75.74 17.39
C GLU A 164 -56.28 75.99 17.78
N ILE A 165 -56.53 77.16 18.36
CA ILE A 165 -57.84 77.55 18.85
C ILE A 165 -58.26 78.83 18.13
N GLY A 166 -59.52 78.87 17.68
CA GLY A 166 -60.10 80.03 17.06
C GLY A 166 -61.58 80.17 17.41
N LEU A 167 -62.07 81.40 17.40
CA LEU A 167 -63.45 81.72 17.67
C LEU A 167 -63.94 82.80 16.70
N SER A 168 -64.95 82.46 15.92
CA SER A 168 -65.67 83.41 15.07
C SER A 168 -67.08 83.59 15.62
N VAL A 169 -67.40 84.78 16.12
CA VAL A 169 -68.73 85.13 16.64
C VAL A 169 -69.30 86.29 15.85
N SER A 170 -70.53 86.12 15.36
CA SER A 170 -71.33 87.19 14.77
C SER A 170 -72.65 87.30 15.51
N VAL A 171 -72.92 88.46 16.10
CA VAL A 171 -74.15 88.70 16.89
C VAL A 171 -74.81 90.00 16.46
N CYS A 172 -76.15 90.04 16.52
CA CYS A 172 -76.92 91.25 16.36
C CYS A 172 -77.29 91.83 17.74
N LEU A 173 -76.90 93.08 17.99
CA LEU A 173 -77.32 93.84 19.16
C LEU A 173 -78.48 94.76 18.76
N GLY A 174 -79.72 94.40 19.10
CA GLY A 174 -80.94 95.11 18.71
C GLY A 174 -82.22 94.27 18.84
N VAL A 175 -83.27 94.60 18.06
CA VAL A 175 -84.54 93.85 17.98
C VAL A 175 -84.59 93.01 16.71
N ASP A 176 -85.06 91.76 16.82
CA ASP A 176 -85.27 90.87 15.66
C ASP A 176 -86.59 91.20 14.96
N LEU A 177 -86.52 91.52 13.66
CA LEU A 177 -87.69 91.83 12.83
C LEU A 177 -87.94 90.69 11.84
N PRO A 178 -89.09 89.98 11.94
CA PRO A 178 -89.38 88.83 11.08
C PRO A 178 -89.29 89.17 9.59
N GLY A 179 -88.42 88.48 8.85
CA GLY A 179 -88.31 88.56 7.39
C GLY A 179 -87.31 89.58 6.81
N VAL A 180 -86.67 90.44 7.62
CA VAL A 180 -85.72 91.48 7.15
C VAL A 180 -84.30 91.33 7.72
N GLY A 181 -84.13 90.50 8.76
CA GLY A 181 -82.83 90.28 9.42
C GLY A 181 -82.44 91.41 10.40
N CYS A 182 -81.21 91.35 10.91
CA CYS A 182 -80.68 92.17 12.01
C CYS A 182 -80.95 93.69 11.84
N ALA A 183 -81.93 94.24 12.58
CA ALA A 183 -82.25 95.67 12.67
C ALA A 183 -81.47 96.35 13.83
N GLY A 184 -80.18 96.04 13.92
CA GLY A 184 -79.29 96.46 15.00
C GLY A 184 -77.83 96.53 14.54
N LYS A 185 -76.92 96.90 15.45
CA LYS A 185 -75.50 96.96 15.11
C LYS A 185 -74.92 95.56 15.16
N ARG A 186 -74.65 94.97 14.00
CA ARG A 186 -73.98 93.67 13.91
C ARG A 186 -72.54 93.81 14.42
N ARG A 187 -72.19 93.04 15.44
CA ARG A 187 -70.82 92.91 15.94
C ARG A 187 -70.25 91.58 15.45
N ARG A 188 -68.99 91.63 15.03
CA ARG A 188 -68.23 90.44 14.63
C ARG A 188 -66.93 90.43 15.40
N PHE A 189 -66.57 89.27 15.91
CA PHE A 189 -65.27 88.96 16.45
C PHE A 189 -64.75 87.72 15.74
N ASN A 190 -63.51 87.76 15.29
CA ASN A 190 -62.81 86.60 14.79
C ASN A 190 -61.38 86.69 15.34
N SER A 191 -61.00 85.74 16.17
CA SER A 191 -59.65 85.69 16.76
C SER A 191 -58.58 85.24 15.77
N GLY A 192 -58.97 84.72 14.59
CA GLY A 192 -58.11 83.84 13.80
C GLY A 192 -57.83 82.53 14.54
N LEU A 193 -57.00 81.68 13.92
CA LEU A 193 -56.41 80.53 14.59
C LEU A 193 -55.18 80.98 15.38
N GLN A 194 -55.12 80.59 16.64
CA GLN A 194 -54.03 80.87 17.57
C GLN A 194 -53.41 79.54 18.00
N SER A 195 -52.11 79.38 17.77
CA SER A 195 -51.40 78.15 18.10
C SER A 195 -50.81 78.23 19.50
N LEU A 196 -51.06 77.20 20.31
CA LEU A 196 -50.51 76.99 21.64
C LEU A 196 -49.73 75.68 21.63
N THR A 197 -48.44 75.74 21.97
CA THR A 197 -47.62 74.54 22.17
C THR A 197 -47.82 74.02 23.59
N LEU A 198 -48.32 72.80 23.70
CA LEU A 198 -48.59 72.12 24.98
C LEU A 198 -47.40 71.27 25.44
N LEU A 199 -46.63 70.72 24.50
CA LEU A 199 -45.42 69.95 24.76
C LEU A 199 -44.41 70.16 23.62
N ASP A 200 -43.13 70.33 23.94
CA ASP A 200 -42.05 70.49 22.96
C ASP A 200 -40.78 69.79 23.46
N LEU A 201 -40.45 68.63 22.90
CA LEU A 201 -39.31 67.79 23.24
C LEU A 201 -38.44 67.53 21.98
N PRO A 202 -37.63 68.53 21.55
CA PRO A 202 -36.89 68.46 20.28
C PRO A 202 -35.71 67.49 20.28
N ASP A 203 -35.06 67.26 21.43
CA ASP A 203 -33.87 66.38 21.59
C ASP A 203 -34.19 65.15 22.46
N LEU A 204 -35.40 64.60 22.34
CA LEU A 204 -35.79 63.43 23.09
C LEU A 204 -34.96 62.22 22.64
N SER A 205 -34.20 61.62 23.55
CA SER A 205 -33.46 60.39 23.31
C SER A 205 -33.77 59.41 24.42
N LEU A 206 -34.45 58.32 24.06
CA LEU A 206 -34.83 57.27 25.00
C LEU A 206 -33.73 56.20 25.05
N PRO A 207 -33.37 55.69 26.25
CA PRO A 207 -32.47 54.56 26.36
C PRO A 207 -33.12 53.30 25.79
N ALA A 208 -32.31 52.26 25.56
CA ALA A 208 -32.81 50.96 25.13
C ALA A 208 -33.92 50.47 26.07
N LEU A 209 -34.95 49.85 25.50
CA LEU A 209 -36.04 49.24 26.25
C LEU A 209 -35.51 48.08 27.06
N LEU A 210 -34.75 47.20 26.39
CA LEU A 210 -34.18 45.99 26.95
C LEU A 210 -33.06 45.43 26.08
N ASN A 211 -32.15 44.69 26.73
CA ASN A 211 -31.17 43.83 26.08
C ASN A 211 -31.44 42.36 26.43
N PHE A 212 -31.13 41.48 25.49
CA PHE A 212 -31.17 40.03 25.66
C PHE A 212 -29.78 39.46 25.47
N CYS A 213 -29.46 38.51 26.33
CA CYS A 213 -28.26 37.72 26.29
C CYS A 213 -28.59 36.24 26.49
N GLU A 214 -27.65 35.37 26.15
CA GLU A 214 -27.81 33.92 26.19
C GLU A 214 -28.33 33.42 27.55
N ASP A 215 -27.74 33.91 28.63
CA ASP A 215 -28.08 33.56 30.02
C ASP A 215 -29.57 33.75 30.34
N ALA A 216 -30.26 34.69 29.70
CA ALA A 216 -31.67 34.97 29.95
C ALA A 216 -32.63 33.85 29.48
N PHE A 217 -32.13 32.89 28.70
CA PHE A 217 -32.91 31.78 28.12
C PHE A 217 -32.55 30.41 28.72
N GLU A 218 -31.57 30.36 29.62
CA GLU A 218 -31.12 29.13 30.27
C GLU A 218 -32.10 28.62 31.34
N GLU A 219 -31.99 27.33 31.69
CA GLU A 219 -32.80 26.74 32.76
C GLU A 219 -32.45 27.38 34.12
N GLY A 220 -33.46 27.96 34.78
CA GLY A 220 -33.27 28.68 36.04
C GLY A 220 -33.02 30.19 35.89
N ALA A 221 -33.08 30.73 34.67
CA ALA A 221 -33.05 32.16 34.44
C ALA A 221 -34.18 32.89 35.19
N ASP A 222 -33.88 34.09 35.69
CA ASP A 222 -34.80 34.95 36.39
C ASP A 222 -34.66 36.42 35.94
N VAL A 223 -35.42 37.31 36.57
CA VAL A 223 -35.39 38.74 36.26
C VAL A 223 -33.99 39.34 36.45
N ALA A 224 -33.21 38.87 37.43
CA ALA A 224 -31.86 39.38 37.65
C ALA A 224 -30.94 38.98 36.50
N THR A 225 -31.08 37.77 35.95
CA THR A 225 -30.34 37.33 34.76
C THR A 225 -30.69 38.18 33.53
N LEU A 226 -31.99 38.40 33.27
CA LEU A 226 -32.45 39.25 32.15
C LEU A 226 -31.95 40.70 32.27
N LEU A 227 -32.07 41.29 33.46
CA LEU A 227 -31.59 42.65 33.70
C LEU A 227 -30.06 42.73 33.78
N GLY A 228 -29.37 41.61 33.95
CA GLY A 228 -27.92 41.50 33.86
C GLY A 228 -27.39 41.59 32.42
N CYS A 229 -28.25 41.38 31.42
CA CYS A 229 -27.89 41.58 30.02
C CYS A 229 -27.65 43.06 29.74
N THR A 230 -26.40 43.45 29.55
CA THR A 230 -26.01 44.85 29.28
C THR A 230 -25.48 45.04 27.88
N ALA A 231 -25.94 46.08 27.19
CA ALA A 231 -25.34 46.57 25.95
C ALA A 231 -23.90 47.09 26.18
N PRO A 232 -23.07 47.17 25.11
CA PRO A 232 -21.77 47.81 25.17
C PRO A 232 -21.90 49.28 25.62
N GLY A 233 -21.51 49.57 26.87
CA GLY A 233 -21.62 50.92 27.46
C GLY A 233 -22.36 50.98 28.80
N GLY A 234 -23.05 49.90 29.21
CA GLY A 234 -23.59 49.75 30.57
C GLY A 234 -24.70 50.75 30.95
N THR A 235 -25.37 51.36 29.97
CA THR A 235 -26.52 52.23 30.21
C THR A 235 -27.69 51.43 30.77
N ARG A 236 -28.42 52.02 31.71
CA ARG A 236 -29.60 51.37 32.27
C ARG A 236 -30.73 51.35 31.26
N THR A 237 -31.37 50.21 31.06
CA THR A 237 -32.53 50.07 30.18
C THR A 237 -33.80 50.60 30.85
N LEU A 238 -34.82 50.96 30.07
CA LEU A 238 -36.12 51.40 30.62
C LEU A 238 -36.76 50.32 31.50
N LEU A 239 -36.56 49.05 31.16
CA LEU A 239 -37.08 47.94 31.96
C LEU A 239 -36.34 47.80 33.31
N GLN A 240 -35.04 48.08 33.37
CA GLN A 240 -34.30 48.13 34.66
C GLN A 240 -34.81 49.27 35.56
N VAL A 241 -35.15 50.42 34.98
CA VAL A 241 -35.78 51.53 35.71
C VAL A 241 -37.13 51.10 36.27
N ALA A 242 -37.96 50.43 35.45
CA ALA A 242 -39.26 49.89 35.87
C ALA A 242 -39.16 48.90 37.02
N GLN A 243 -38.24 47.92 36.92
CA GLN A 243 -38.03 46.94 37.98
C GLN A 243 -37.60 47.61 39.29
N THR A 244 -36.71 48.60 39.22
CA THR A 244 -36.29 49.38 40.40
C THR A 244 -37.49 50.09 41.06
N LEU A 245 -38.43 50.62 40.26
CA LEU A 245 -39.65 51.25 40.77
C LEU A 245 -40.59 50.23 41.43
N ILE A 246 -40.74 49.02 40.87
CA ILE A 246 -41.55 47.94 41.44
C ILE A 246 -40.99 47.49 42.79
N GLU A 247 -39.67 47.28 42.87
CA GLU A 247 -38.98 46.86 44.10
C GLU A 247 -39.08 47.93 45.19
N ASN A 248 -38.84 49.20 44.85
CA ASN A 248 -38.94 50.32 45.79
C ASN A 248 -40.36 50.52 46.34
N ASN A 249 -41.39 50.09 45.60
CA ASN A 249 -42.80 50.19 46.00
C ASN A 249 -43.36 48.88 46.59
N SER A 250 -42.52 47.86 46.85
CA SER A 250 -42.91 46.59 47.48
C SER A 250 -44.05 45.83 46.76
N ILE A 251 -44.12 45.93 45.43
CA ILE A 251 -45.14 45.26 44.63
C ILE A 251 -44.69 43.81 44.35
N ALA A 252 -45.50 42.82 44.73
CA ALA A 252 -45.16 41.38 44.63
C ALA A 252 -45.27 40.79 43.20
N LYS A 253 -45.01 41.57 42.15
CA LYS A 253 -45.13 41.15 40.75
C LYS A 253 -43.80 41.30 40.01
N THR A 254 -43.52 40.38 39.10
CA THR A 254 -42.37 40.41 38.19
C THR A 254 -42.77 41.02 36.84
N ILE A 255 -41.82 41.66 36.16
CA ILE A 255 -41.94 42.20 34.80
C ILE A 255 -41.76 41.13 33.70
N ALA A 256 -41.24 39.96 34.06
CA ALA A 256 -40.94 38.89 33.12
C ALA A 256 -41.20 37.51 33.72
N THR A 257 -41.57 36.56 32.86
CA THR A 257 -41.70 35.13 33.16
C THR A 257 -40.80 34.32 32.24
N PHE A 258 -40.21 33.25 32.78
CA PHE A 258 -39.18 32.46 32.13
C PHE A 258 -39.67 31.03 31.93
N GLU A 259 -39.60 30.57 30.69
CA GLU A 259 -39.75 29.18 30.28
C GLU A 259 -38.46 28.76 29.56
N PRO A 260 -38.06 27.48 29.58
CA PRO A 260 -36.86 27.04 28.85
C PRO A 260 -36.91 27.49 27.37
N GLY A 261 -35.94 28.30 26.96
CA GLY A 261 -35.86 28.85 25.60
C GLY A 261 -36.89 29.95 25.27
N LYS A 262 -37.63 30.49 26.25
CA LYS A 262 -38.61 31.55 26.03
C LYS A 262 -38.70 32.54 27.19
N VAL A 263 -38.65 33.83 26.87
CA VAL A 263 -38.85 34.92 27.84
C VAL A 263 -40.09 35.71 27.43
N THR A 264 -41.04 35.84 28.36
CA THR A 264 -42.22 36.68 28.17
C THR A 264 -42.15 37.87 29.11
N ILE A 265 -42.29 39.06 28.55
CA ILE A 265 -42.30 40.34 29.26
C ILE A 265 -43.74 40.82 29.30
N ALA A 266 -44.20 41.16 30.49
CA ALA A 266 -45.50 41.75 30.69
C ALA A 266 -45.41 42.66 31.91
N THR A 267 -45.58 43.95 31.69
CA THR A 267 -45.59 44.92 32.77
C THR A 267 -46.85 44.75 33.61
N PRO A 268 -46.73 44.62 34.94
CA PRO A 268 -47.86 44.27 35.78
C PRO A 268 -48.80 45.45 36.03
N ASP A 269 -50.12 45.21 35.93
CA ASP A 269 -51.11 46.20 36.37
C ASP A 269 -50.94 46.55 37.85
N LEU A 270 -50.81 47.84 38.15
CA LEU A 270 -50.71 48.36 39.51
C LEU A 270 -52.09 48.69 40.09
N PRO A 271 -52.39 48.27 41.34
CA PRO A 271 -53.60 48.68 42.02
C PRO A 271 -53.46 50.14 42.49
N THR A 272 -53.99 51.08 41.70
CA THR A 272 -54.30 52.48 42.07
C THR A 272 -53.23 53.20 42.90
N ASN A 273 -52.15 53.66 42.28
CA ASN A 273 -51.14 54.57 42.85
C ASN A 273 -50.40 55.39 41.74
N PRO A 274 -49.78 56.54 42.06
CA PRO A 274 -49.36 57.57 41.10
C PRO A 274 -48.04 57.30 40.35
N VAL A 275 -47.53 56.06 40.35
CA VAL A 275 -46.27 55.73 39.67
C VAL A 275 -46.60 55.11 38.31
N SER A 276 -46.29 55.83 37.25
CA SER A 276 -46.34 55.33 35.87
C SER A 276 -45.25 54.25 35.68
N LEU A 277 -45.63 53.09 35.16
CA LEU A 277 -44.71 52.06 34.71
C LEU A 277 -44.72 52.08 33.19
N PRO A 278 -43.58 51.78 32.54
CA PRO A 278 -43.60 51.62 31.09
C PRO A 278 -44.47 50.42 30.76
N GLU A 279 -45.43 50.57 29.85
CA GLU A 279 -46.28 49.46 29.43
C GLU A 279 -45.60 48.72 28.29
N VAL A 280 -45.17 47.49 28.57
CA VAL A 280 -44.39 46.66 27.67
C VAL A 280 -44.93 45.24 27.72
N ALA A 281 -45.22 44.70 26.54
CA ALA A 281 -45.59 43.32 26.36
C ALA A 281 -44.74 42.73 25.24
N GLY A 282 -44.13 41.57 25.48
CA GLY A 282 -43.37 40.91 24.43
C GLY A 282 -43.03 39.46 24.73
N GLU A 283 -42.73 38.73 23.67
CA GLU A 283 -42.29 37.34 23.69
C GLU A 283 -41.00 37.20 22.91
N PHE A 284 -40.03 36.52 23.50
CA PHE A 284 -38.71 36.30 22.91
C PHE A 284 -38.38 34.82 23.01
N ARG A 285 -37.79 34.27 21.95
CA ARG A 285 -37.49 32.84 21.84
C ARG A 285 -36.03 32.62 21.51
N ASP A 286 -35.44 31.61 22.13
CA ASP A 286 -34.10 31.16 21.79
C ASP A 286 -34.14 30.46 20.42
N VAL A 287 -33.46 31.05 19.45
CA VAL A 287 -33.33 30.52 18.08
C VAL A 287 -32.70 29.14 18.02
N ARG A 288 -31.93 28.73 19.03
CA ARG A 288 -31.33 27.39 19.12
C ARG A 288 -32.38 26.30 19.38
N SER A 289 -33.56 26.68 19.88
CA SER A 289 -34.69 25.77 20.07
C SER A 289 -35.47 25.49 18.77
N GLY A 290 -35.19 26.22 17.69
CA GLY A 290 -35.81 26.02 16.40
C GLY A 290 -35.43 24.68 15.78
N ALA A 291 -36.40 23.95 15.24
CA ALA A 291 -36.13 22.68 14.56
C ALA A 291 -35.30 22.93 13.28
N LEU A 292 -34.05 22.47 13.27
CA LEU A 292 -33.22 22.41 12.08
C LEU A 292 -33.49 21.12 11.31
N SER A 293 -33.55 21.24 9.99
CA SER A 293 -33.72 20.11 9.08
C SER A 293 -32.41 19.83 8.35
N PHE A 294 -31.99 18.57 8.37
CA PHE A 294 -30.84 18.08 7.62
C PHE A 294 -31.29 17.50 6.27
N ASN A 295 -30.54 17.80 5.21
CA ASN A 295 -30.67 17.17 3.91
C ASN A 295 -29.30 16.85 3.30
N ALA A 296 -29.17 15.64 2.74
CA ALA A 296 -28.01 15.23 1.95
C ALA A 296 -28.39 15.30 0.46
N GLU A 297 -27.69 16.14 -0.29
CA GLU A 297 -27.84 16.31 -1.74
C GLU A 297 -26.64 15.71 -2.48
N ASP A 298 -26.75 15.59 -3.81
CA ASP A 298 -25.66 15.15 -4.70
C ASP A 298 -25.00 13.83 -4.23
N GLY A 299 -25.82 12.85 -3.81
CA GLY A 299 -25.33 11.54 -3.36
C GLY A 299 -24.58 11.56 -2.02
N GLY A 300 -24.71 12.64 -1.25
CA GLY A 300 -24.02 12.84 0.03
C GLY A 300 -22.85 13.82 -0.04
N ASP A 301 -22.57 14.42 -1.20
CA ASP A 301 -21.44 15.35 -1.38
C ASP A 301 -21.77 16.75 -0.89
N ARG A 302 -23.05 17.08 -0.80
CA ARG A 302 -23.51 18.35 -0.25
C ARG A 302 -24.42 18.10 0.94
N LEU A 303 -23.95 18.48 2.12
CA LEU A 303 -24.70 18.40 3.37
C LEU A 303 -25.30 19.76 3.67
N LYS A 304 -26.62 19.84 3.85
CA LYS A 304 -27.34 21.07 4.18
C LYS A 304 -28.08 20.93 5.49
N VAL A 305 -27.96 21.97 6.32
CA VAL A 305 -28.79 22.14 7.52
C VAL A 305 -29.47 23.50 7.42
N SER A 306 -30.80 23.53 7.53
CA SER A 306 -31.56 24.78 7.50
C SER A 306 -32.75 24.76 8.42
N GLY A 307 -33.14 25.92 8.90
CA GLY A 307 -34.34 26.10 9.73
C GLY A 307 -34.89 27.51 9.65
N ALA A 308 -36.12 27.65 10.13
CA ALA A 308 -36.79 28.92 10.30
C ALA A 308 -37.44 28.96 11.68
N THR A 309 -37.35 30.11 12.33
CA THR A 309 -38.03 30.38 13.60
C THR A 309 -38.74 31.71 13.43
N ASP A 310 -40.06 31.65 13.40
CA ASP A 310 -40.90 32.84 13.35
C ASP A 310 -41.09 33.38 14.78
N ASP A 311 -41.26 34.70 14.89
CA ASP A 311 -41.48 35.43 16.14
C ASP A 311 -40.39 35.15 17.20
N ILE A 312 -39.12 35.23 16.79
CA ILE A 312 -37.96 35.12 17.71
C ILE A 312 -37.93 36.29 18.70
N ALA A 313 -38.53 37.41 18.31
CA ALA A 313 -38.83 38.55 19.14
C ALA A 313 -40.12 39.18 18.63
N GLU A 314 -41.16 39.24 19.46
CA GLU A 314 -42.36 40.05 19.26
C GLU A 314 -42.50 40.98 20.45
N VAL A 315 -42.45 42.29 20.24
CA VAL A 315 -42.47 43.28 21.33
C VAL A 315 -43.29 44.48 20.95
N GLY A 316 -44.27 44.77 21.81
CA GLY A 316 -45.04 45.99 21.81
C GLY A 316 -44.74 46.80 23.07
N PHE A 317 -44.69 48.10 22.93
CA PHE A 317 -44.54 49.00 24.05
C PHE A 317 -45.35 50.26 23.81
N ASP A 318 -45.94 50.82 24.85
CA ASP A 318 -46.56 52.13 24.77
C ASP A 318 -45.49 53.22 24.94
N LEU A 319 -45.28 53.99 23.88
CA LEU A 319 -44.33 55.09 23.86
C LEU A 319 -44.70 56.19 24.86
N VAL A 320 -45.98 56.38 25.18
CA VAL A 320 -46.42 57.48 26.05
C VAL A 320 -46.00 57.19 27.50
N SER A 321 -46.26 56.00 28.00
CA SER A 321 -45.77 55.55 29.32
C SER A 321 -44.24 55.56 29.41
N LEU A 322 -43.53 55.22 28.32
CA LEU A 322 -42.06 55.27 28.28
C LEU A 322 -41.52 56.71 28.40
N ILE A 323 -42.18 57.69 27.77
CA ILE A 323 -41.79 59.11 27.86
C ILE A 323 -42.01 59.63 29.28
N ASP A 324 -43.12 59.30 29.92
CA ASP A 324 -43.42 59.69 31.30
C ASP A 324 -42.32 59.17 32.25
N VAL A 325 -41.96 57.89 32.12
CA VAL A 325 -40.91 57.25 32.94
C VAL A 325 -39.51 57.79 32.65
N ALA A 326 -39.18 58.04 31.37
CA ALA A 326 -37.84 58.46 30.97
C ALA A 326 -37.57 59.95 31.23
N THR A 327 -38.58 60.81 31.08
CA THR A 327 -38.43 62.28 31.15
C THR A 327 -39.02 62.88 32.43
N GLY A 328 -39.91 62.17 33.12
CA GLY A 328 -40.66 62.68 34.27
C GLY A 328 -41.70 63.74 33.91
N VAL A 329 -41.99 63.94 32.62
CA VAL A 329 -43.02 64.87 32.14
C VAL A 329 -44.37 64.15 32.11
N PRO A 330 -45.37 64.59 32.90
CA PRO A 330 -46.66 63.94 32.91
C PRO A 330 -47.35 64.08 31.55
N THR A 331 -47.77 62.95 30.99
CA THR A 331 -48.44 62.84 29.69
C THR A 331 -49.96 63.09 29.79
N SER A 332 -50.48 63.31 31.00
CA SER A 332 -51.79 63.91 31.22
C SER A 332 -51.62 65.38 31.59
N LEU A 333 -51.98 66.27 30.67
CA LEU A 333 -51.90 67.72 30.83
C LEU A 333 -53.25 68.25 31.29
N SER A 334 -53.29 68.92 32.44
CA SER A 334 -54.49 69.68 32.84
C SER A 334 -54.60 70.94 32.00
N LEU A 335 -55.81 71.22 31.50
CA LEU A 335 -56.12 72.47 30.78
C LEU A 335 -56.35 73.67 31.74
N GLY A 336 -56.03 73.51 33.03
CA GLY A 336 -56.18 74.56 34.05
C GLY A 336 -57.60 74.68 34.64
N SER A 337 -57.72 75.21 35.85
CA SER A 337 -58.97 75.71 36.48
C SER A 337 -60.23 74.81 36.39
N GLY A 338 -60.07 73.49 36.36
CA GLY A 338 -61.19 72.53 36.26
C GLY A 338 -61.79 72.37 34.85
N LEU A 339 -61.11 72.88 33.82
CA LEU A 339 -61.55 72.92 32.42
C LEU A 339 -61.41 71.58 31.69
N GLY A 340 -60.76 70.59 32.28
CA GLY A 340 -60.56 69.26 31.70
C GLY A 340 -59.09 68.82 31.68
N SER A 341 -58.84 67.69 31.03
CA SER A 341 -57.51 67.12 30.82
C SER A 341 -57.33 66.70 29.36
N LEU A 342 -56.11 66.86 28.86
CA LEU A 342 -55.65 66.28 27.61
C LEU A 342 -54.70 65.14 27.96
N ASP A 343 -55.06 63.93 27.57
CA ASP A 343 -54.18 62.77 27.68
C ASP A 343 -53.50 62.53 26.33
N LEU A 344 -52.20 62.25 26.35
CA LEU A 344 -51.46 61.89 25.14
C LEU A 344 -51.87 60.51 24.60
N GLY A 345 -52.56 59.70 25.40
CA GLY A 345 -53.15 58.42 25.00
C GLY A 345 -52.12 57.32 24.82
N ASP A 346 -52.41 56.32 23.98
CA ASP A 346 -51.59 55.13 23.80
C ASP A 346 -50.95 55.13 22.41
N ILE A 347 -49.62 55.05 22.34
CA ILE A 347 -48.90 54.89 21.06
C ILE A 347 -48.10 53.60 21.15
N ALA A 348 -48.64 52.53 20.58
CA ALA A 348 -48.13 51.17 20.69
C ALA A 348 -47.52 50.66 19.37
N PRO A 349 -46.25 51.00 19.06
CA PRO A 349 -45.51 50.26 18.04
C PRO A 349 -45.32 48.81 18.47
N THR A 350 -45.46 47.90 17.51
CA THR A 350 -45.08 46.49 17.67
C THR A 350 -44.00 46.15 16.66
N LEU A 351 -43.02 45.36 17.09
CA LEU A 351 -41.96 44.81 16.27
C LEU A 351 -41.98 43.28 16.39
N SER A 352 -42.01 42.58 15.26
CA SER A 352 -41.81 41.13 15.17
C SER A 352 -40.58 40.83 14.29
N VAL A 353 -39.79 39.84 14.70
CA VAL A 353 -38.58 39.39 14.00
C VAL A 353 -38.69 37.89 13.74
N ASN A 354 -38.54 37.49 12.48
CA ASN A 354 -38.42 36.08 12.08
C ASN A 354 -36.98 35.81 11.64
N GLN A 355 -36.46 34.61 11.89
CA GLN A 355 -35.11 34.23 11.52
C GLN A 355 -35.07 32.98 10.64
N ARG A 356 -34.22 33.01 9.61
CA ARG A 356 -33.93 31.86 8.76
C ARG A 356 -32.43 31.61 8.71
N THR A 357 -32.03 30.36 8.89
CA THR A 357 -30.61 29.94 8.89
C THR A 357 -30.37 28.86 7.85
N HIS A 358 -29.18 28.90 7.25
CA HIS A 358 -28.71 27.95 6.26
C HIS A 358 -27.22 27.68 6.44
N TYR A 359 -26.88 26.41 6.59
CA TYR A 359 -25.52 25.90 6.64
C TYR A 359 -25.33 24.86 5.54
N GLN A 360 -24.20 24.92 4.85
CA GLN A 360 -23.85 23.99 3.79
C GLN A 360 -22.39 23.57 3.91
N PHE A 361 -22.14 22.27 3.84
CA PHE A 361 -20.80 21.70 3.68
C PHE A 361 -20.74 20.92 2.36
N ASP A 362 -19.86 21.35 1.45
CA ASP A 362 -19.56 20.58 0.23
C ASP A 362 -18.35 19.68 0.51
N ALA A 363 -18.60 18.40 0.72
CA ALA A 363 -17.62 17.41 1.12
C ALA A 363 -16.73 16.99 -0.06
N LEU A 364 -15.42 17.19 0.08
CA LEU A 364 -14.37 16.82 -0.87
C LEU A 364 -13.46 15.77 -0.22
N PRO A 365 -13.77 14.47 -0.36
CA PRO A 365 -12.88 13.42 0.11
C PRO A 365 -11.64 13.33 -0.80
N GLU A 366 -10.45 13.35 -0.21
CA GLU A 366 -9.18 13.16 -0.90
C GLU A 366 -8.55 11.81 -0.52
N PHE A 367 -7.87 11.20 -1.49
CA PHE A 367 -7.11 9.97 -1.36
C PHE A 367 -5.67 10.21 -1.83
N ASP A 368 -4.72 10.08 -0.91
CA ASP A 368 -3.29 10.14 -1.20
C ASP A 368 -2.72 8.71 -1.22
N ALA A 369 -2.26 8.27 -2.40
CA ALA A 369 -1.47 7.06 -2.57
C ALA A 369 0.01 7.40 -2.42
N VAL A 370 0.67 6.79 -1.43
CA VAL A 370 2.09 7.02 -1.11
C VAL A 370 2.89 5.77 -1.45
N LEU A 371 3.63 5.85 -2.55
CA LEU A 371 4.49 4.80 -3.06
C LEU A 371 5.81 4.75 -2.27
N ASP A 372 6.31 3.55 -1.96
CA ASP A 372 7.62 3.38 -1.31
C ASP A 372 8.78 3.87 -2.18
N THR A 373 8.61 3.88 -3.50
CA THR A 373 9.58 4.34 -4.49
C THR A 373 8.97 5.36 -5.47
N GLU A 374 9.80 6.18 -6.10
CA GLU A 374 9.32 7.14 -7.10
C GLU A 374 8.92 6.40 -8.39
N MET A 375 7.72 6.70 -8.90
CA MET A 375 7.22 6.14 -10.15
C MET A 375 6.66 7.24 -11.05
N GLU A 376 6.61 6.98 -12.35
CA GLU A 376 5.79 7.76 -13.28
C GLU A 376 4.32 7.36 -13.07
N TRP A 377 3.42 8.34 -13.01
CA TRP A 377 2.02 8.08 -12.69
C TRP A 377 1.07 9.00 -13.48
N GLN A 378 -0.14 8.49 -13.67
CA GLN A 378 -1.26 9.16 -14.34
C GLN A 378 -2.55 8.85 -13.57
N VAL A 379 -3.36 9.87 -13.33
CA VAL A 379 -4.67 9.74 -12.68
C VAL A 379 -5.74 10.02 -13.72
N PHE A 380 -6.72 9.12 -13.81
CA PHE A 380 -7.84 9.20 -14.74
C PHE A 380 -9.16 9.30 -13.98
N SER A 381 -10.10 10.09 -14.51
CA SER A 381 -11.46 10.18 -14.01
C SER A 381 -12.22 8.86 -14.21
N ALA A 382 -13.38 8.72 -13.56
CA ALA A 382 -14.26 7.56 -13.75
C ALA A 382 -14.69 7.37 -15.23
N GLU A 383 -14.75 8.46 -16.00
CA GLU A 383 -15.07 8.47 -17.44
C GLU A 383 -13.85 8.25 -18.33
N GLY A 384 -12.65 8.09 -17.75
CA GLY A 384 -11.40 7.81 -18.45
C GLY A 384 -10.65 9.04 -18.95
N ALA A 385 -11.02 10.26 -18.56
CA ALA A 385 -10.27 11.46 -18.90
C ALA A 385 -9.01 11.60 -18.02
N LEU A 386 -7.88 12.03 -18.58
CA LEU A 386 -6.68 12.30 -17.80
C LEU A 386 -6.91 13.53 -16.89
N VAL A 387 -6.74 13.34 -15.58
CA VAL A 387 -6.92 14.36 -14.54
C VAL A 387 -5.57 14.99 -14.16
N ALA A 388 -4.58 14.15 -13.89
CA ALA A 388 -3.25 14.57 -13.48
C ALA A 388 -2.19 13.55 -13.94
N SER A 389 -0.94 13.99 -14.05
CA SER A 389 0.20 13.11 -14.28
C SER A 389 1.47 13.69 -13.68
N GLY A 390 2.46 12.84 -13.41
CA GLY A 390 3.71 13.28 -12.83
C GLY A 390 4.69 12.14 -12.57
N PHE A 391 5.72 12.47 -11.81
CA PHE A 391 6.72 11.53 -11.31
C PHE A 391 6.96 11.84 -9.83
N GLY A 392 6.89 10.82 -8.97
CA GLY A 392 7.11 10.99 -7.53
C GLY A 392 6.48 9.88 -6.69
N LYS A 393 6.46 10.10 -5.37
CA LYS A 393 5.94 9.11 -4.39
C LYS A 393 4.51 9.38 -3.92
N VAL A 394 4.10 10.65 -3.85
CA VAL A 394 2.80 11.03 -3.31
C VAL A 394 1.91 11.42 -4.47
N ILE A 395 0.82 10.66 -4.65
CA ILE A 395 -0.18 10.92 -5.67
C ILE A 395 -1.50 11.26 -4.98
N ARG A 396 -1.97 12.48 -5.24
CA ARG A 396 -3.27 12.96 -4.75
C ARG A 396 -4.34 12.71 -5.80
N MET A 397 -5.43 12.10 -5.39
CA MET A 397 -6.55 11.76 -6.25
C MET A 397 -7.87 11.75 -5.47
N SER A 398 -8.99 11.72 -6.19
CA SER A 398 -10.34 11.64 -5.62
C SER A 398 -10.82 10.18 -5.60
N PRO A 399 -11.57 9.75 -4.58
CA PRO A 399 -12.20 8.42 -4.58
C PRO A 399 -13.11 8.21 -5.80
N GLY A 400 -12.87 7.13 -6.55
CA GLY A 400 -13.52 6.84 -7.83
C GLY A 400 -12.62 7.02 -9.06
N GLU A 401 -11.47 7.68 -8.89
CA GLU A 401 -10.45 7.81 -9.94
C GLU A 401 -9.60 6.54 -10.07
N ARG A 402 -9.02 6.35 -11.25
CA ARG A 402 -8.07 5.26 -11.56
C ARG A 402 -6.66 5.82 -11.61
N LEU A 403 -5.78 5.28 -10.78
CA LEU A 403 -4.35 5.53 -10.80
C LEU A 403 -3.69 4.52 -11.74
N GLN A 404 -2.87 4.98 -12.65
CA GLN A 404 -1.99 4.18 -13.47
C GLN A 404 -0.54 4.55 -13.13
N VAL A 405 0.26 3.59 -12.67
CA VAL A 405 1.68 3.81 -12.34
C VAL A 405 2.56 2.97 -13.25
N ARG A 406 3.70 3.51 -13.67
CA ARG A 406 4.71 2.74 -14.38
C ARG A 406 5.64 2.08 -13.39
N TYR A 407 5.61 0.76 -13.31
CA TYR A 407 6.47 0.02 -12.39
C TYR A 407 7.94 0.22 -12.78
N PRO A 408 8.87 0.50 -11.84
CA PRO A 408 10.25 0.79 -12.20
C PRO A 408 10.95 -0.40 -12.88
N GLN A 409 11.66 -0.12 -13.97
CA GLN A 409 12.41 -1.13 -14.72
C GLN A 409 13.47 -1.85 -13.88
N ALA A 410 14.00 -1.20 -12.84
CA ALA A 410 15.07 -1.73 -12.01
C ALA A 410 14.59 -2.50 -10.76
N LEU A 411 13.27 -2.64 -10.57
CA LEU A 411 12.70 -3.31 -9.39
C LEU A 411 11.92 -4.56 -9.80
N GLN A 412 12.10 -5.61 -9.02
CA GLN A 412 11.43 -6.91 -9.18
C GLN A 412 10.76 -7.40 -7.90
N ASP A 413 11.05 -6.77 -6.76
CA ASP A 413 10.45 -7.15 -5.49
C ASP A 413 9.16 -6.35 -5.26
N PRO A 414 8.17 -6.91 -4.54
CA PRO A 414 6.91 -6.23 -4.26
C PRO A 414 7.13 -4.85 -3.61
N THR A 415 6.48 -3.82 -4.15
CA THR A 415 6.58 -2.43 -3.65
C THR A 415 5.30 -2.03 -2.91
N GLY A 416 5.45 -1.50 -1.69
CA GLY A 416 4.33 -1.04 -0.87
C GLY A 416 3.73 0.29 -1.33
N VAL A 417 2.43 0.43 -1.12
CA VAL A 417 1.65 1.64 -1.31
C VAL A 417 0.81 1.89 -0.06
N ALA A 418 1.16 2.96 0.67
CA ALA A 418 0.37 3.43 1.80
C ALA A 418 -0.77 4.33 1.30
N ASN A 419 -1.88 4.30 2.04
CA ASN A 419 -3.13 4.95 1.62
C ASN A 419 -3.61 5.87 2.73
N ILE A 420 -3.62 7.17 2.45
CA ILE A 420 -4.07 8.21 3.38
C ILE A 420 -5.37 8.80 2.83
N PHE A 421 -6.39 8.86 3.68
CA PHE A 421 -7.66 9.50 3.32
C PHE A 421 -7.92 10.72 4.20
N GLU A 422 -8.37 11.78 3.56
CA GLU A 422 -8.72 13.05 4.19
C GLU A 422 -10.11 13.50 3.72
N LEU A 423 -10.82 14.23 4.56
CA LEU A 423 -12.08 14.87 4.20
C LEU A 423 -12.00 16.35 4.52
N ALA A 424 -12.13 17.18 3.49
CA ALA A 424 -12.12 18.64 3.57
C ALA A 424 -13.25 19.22 2.72
N GLY A 425 -13.37 20.54 2.70
CA GLY A 425 -14.22 21.23 1.73
C GLY A 425 -14.86 22.52 2.26
N PRO A 426 -15.51 23.30 1.39
CA PRO A 426 -16.02 24.60 1.76
C PRO A 426 -17.27 24.45 2.64
N PHE A 427 -17.28 25.21 3.72
CA PHE A 427 -18.42 25.41 4.60
C PHE A 427 -18.99 26.82 4.41
N THR A 428 -20.30 26.92 4.20
CA THR A 428 -21.02 28.18 4.05
C THR A 428 -22.04 28.35 5.16
N THR A 429 -22.07 29.51 5.79
CA THR A 429 -23.06 29.92 6.78
C THR A 429 -23.85 31.13 6.28
N GLN A 430 -25.15 31.14 6.52
CA GLN A 430 -26.02 32.30 6.32
C GLN A 430 -27.12 32.32 7.38
N SER A 431 -27.23 33.43 8.11
CA SER A 431 -28.35 33.72 8.99
C SER A 431 -28.98 35.06 8.59
N GLN A 432 -30.29 35.08 8.40
CA GLN A 432 -31.03 36.28 8.01
C GLN A 432 -32.24 36.50 8.90
N GLN A 433 -32.50 37.76 9.23
CA GLN A 433 -33.64 38.19 10.03
C GLN A 433 -34.60 39.05 9.18
N ASP A 434 -35.87 38.69 9.21
CA ASP A 434 -37.00 39.38 8.59
C ASP A 434 -37.71 40.21 9.68
N TYR A 435 -37.69 41.54 9.55
CA TYR A 435 -38.31 42.48 10.50
C TYR A 435 -39.66 42.99 10.02
N ILE A 436 -40.66 42.93 10.90
CA ILE A 436 -42.06 43.30 10.66
C ILE A 436 -42.49 44.29 11.73
N GLN A 437 -43.15 45.38 11.33
CA GLN A 437 -43.64 46.42 12.23
C GLN A 437 -45.17 46.55 12.14
N SER A 438 -45.79 47.02 13.20
CA SER A 438 -47.12 47.66 13.19
C SER A 438 -47.12 48.85 14.14
N LEU A 439 -48.09 49.75 13.99
CA LEU A 439 -48.28 50.88 14.89
C LEU A 439 -49.77 51.09 15.11
N GLU A 440 -50.24 50.87 16.33
CA GLU A 440 -51.55 51.35 16.77
C GLU A 440 -51.32 52.59 17.63
N ALA A 441 -51.94 53.71 17.26
CA ALA A 441 -51.83 54.96 17.99
C ALA A 441 -53.21 55.57 18.22
N ARG A 442 -53.56 55.78 19.49
CA ARG A 442 -54.74 56.48 19.96
C ARG A 442 -54.29 57.64 20.81
N ALA A 443 -54.07 58.78 20.20
CA ALA A 443 -53.48 59.92 20.88
C ALA A 443 -54.46 61.09 21.06
N LEU A 444 -54.11 61.99 21.97
CA LEU A 444 -54.82 63.24 22.23
C LEU A 444 -56.27 63.00 22.65
N GLN A 445 -56.46 62.23 23.72
CA GLN A 445 -57.78 62.03 24.32
C GLN A 445 -58.17 63.28 25.12
N LEU A 446 -59.17 64.00 24.62
CA LEU A 446 -59.66 65.22 25.25
C LEU A 446 -60.84 64.88 26.17
N ASN A 447 -60.68 65.12 27.47
CA ASN A 447 -61.74 64.97 28.45
C ASN A 447 -62.08 66.32 29.09
N VAL A 448 -63.26 66.85 28.73
CA VAL A 448 -63.87 68.02 29.35
C VAL A 448 -65.13 67.54 30.08
N PRO A 449 -65.15 67.54 31.42
CA PRO A 449 -66.24 66.99 32.21
C PRO A 449 -67.62 67.52 31.80
N GLY A 450 -68.52 66.61 31.40
CA GLY A 450 -69.89 66.94 31.00
C GLY A 450 -70.07 67.52 29.58
N LEU A 451 -69.00 67.67 28.81
CA LEU A 451 -69.01 68.31 27.48
C LEU A 451 -68.46 67.42 26.36
N VAL A 452 -67.21 66.94 26.50
CA VAL A 452 -66.50 66.17 25.45
C VAL A 452 -65.63 65.08 26.09
N ASN A 453 -65.69 63.85 25.57
CA ASN A 453 -64.74 62.78 25.88
C ASN A 453 -64.49 62.00 24.59
N GLU A 454 -63.47 62.40 23.83
CA GLU A 454 -63.21 61.91 22.48
C GLU A 454 -61.71 61.70 22.26
N THR A 455 -61.35 60.64 21.52
CA THR A 455 -59.99 60.41 21.02
C THR A 455 -59.83 61.14 19.69
N LEU A 456 -58.86 62.05 19.61
CA LEU A 456 -58.76 62.95 18.46
C LEU A 456 -57.83 62.41 17.36
N LEU A 457 -56.90 61.52 17.69
CA LEU A 457 -56.08 60.80 16.72
C LEU A 457 -56.25 59.29 16.90
N GLU A 458 -56.68 58.62 15.85
CA GLU A 458 -56.77 57.15 15.79
C GLU A 458 -56.11 56.70 14.49
N LEU A 459 -54.98 56.00 14.64
CA LEU A 459 -54.14 55.52 13.55
C LEU A 459 -53.84 54.04 13.79
N ASP A 460 -54.20 53.19 12.82
CA ASP A 460 -53.83 51.78 12.80
C ASP A 460 -53.06 51.50 11.51
N LEU A 461 -51.74 51.36 11.63
CA LEU A 461 -50.87 50.89 10.59
C LEU A 461 -50.64 49.39 10.82
N GLY A 462 -51.45 48.58 10.12
CA GLY A 462 -51.32 47.12 10.14
C GLY A 462 -49.92 46.62 9.79
N LYS A 463 -49.68 45.31 9.99
CA LYS A 463 -48.35 44.70 9.86
C LYS A 463 -47.71 44.97 8.48
N SER A 464 -46.48 45.48 8.47
CA SER A 464 -45.69 45.75 7.26
C SER A 464 -44.20 45.44 7.48
N GLN A 465 -43.48 45.07 6.43
CA GLN A 465 -42.04 44.78 6.53
C GLN A 465 -41.21 46.07 6.59
N ILE A 466 -40.19 46.11 7.46
CA ILE A 466 -39.33 47.30 7.62
C ILE A 466 -38.42 47.47 6.39
N PRO A 467 -38.25 48.68 5.83
CA PRO A 467 -37.30 48.93 4.76
C PRO A 467 -35.87 48.47 5.14
N GLY A 468 -35.24 47.67 4.28
CA GLY A 468 -33.93 47.07 4.55
C GLY A 468 -33.97 45.66 5.16
N SER A 469 -35.17 45.13 5.41
CA SER A 469 -35.44 43.71 5.70
C SER A 469 -35.62 42.89 4.40
N PRO A 470 -35.21 41.59 4.34
CA PRO A 470 -34.43 40.89 5.35
C PRO A 470 -32.99 41.39 5.45
N LYS A 471 -32.41 41.29 6.64
CA LYS A 471 -31.00 41.60 6.89
C LYS A 471 -30.21 40.33 7.13
N LYS A 472 -29.16 40.12 6.35
CA LYS A 472 -28.18 39.04 6.61
C LYS A 472 -27.33 39.43 7.81
N ILE A 473 -27.42 38.67 8.90
CA ILE A 473 -26.65 38.87 10.13
C ILE A 473 -25.31 38.14 10.02
N GLU A 474 -25.34 36.88 9.59
CA GLU A 474 -24.15 36.10 9.26
C GLU A 474 -24.16 35.73 7.78
N HIS A 475 -23.01 35.86 7.12
CA HIS A 475 -22.82 35.40 5.75
C HIS A 475 -21.34 35.18 5.47
N HIS A 476 -20.88 33.94 5.68
CA HIS A 476 -19.47 33.58 5.53
C HIS A 476 -19.31 32.26 4.78
N ARG A 477 -18.17 32.15 4.09
CA ARG A 477 -17.72 30.92 3.44
C ARG A 477 -16.24 30.73 3.76
N PHE A 478 -15.87 29.56 4.26
CA PHE A 478 -14.51 29.19 4.63
C PHE A 478 -14.24 27.73 4.26
N GLU A 479 -12.96 27.34 4.19
CA GLU A 479 -12.58 25.92 4.04
C GLU A 479 -12.55 25.27 5.42
N LEU A 480 -13.33 24.21 5.60
CA LEU A 480 -13.28 23.41 6.82
C LEU A 480 -11.99 22.59 6.81
N GLU A 481 -11.14 22.78 7.83
CA GLU A 481 -9.87 22.06 7.96
C GLU A 481 -10.08 20.54 7.89
N SER A 482 -9.17 19.82 7.24
CA SER A 482 -9.23 18.36 7.10
C SER A 482 -9.38 17.69 8.46
N PHE A 483 -10.40 16.84 8.63
CA PHE A 483 -10.65 16.13 9.89
C PHE A 483 -10.65 14.61 9.69
N ASN A 484 -10.00 13.89 10.62
CA ASN A 484 -9.64 12.47 10.58
C ASN A 484 -8.79 12.05 9.39
N ILE A 485 -7.49 11.92 9.65
CA ILE A 485 -6.54 11.26 8.76
C ILE A 485 -6.52 9.79 9.16
N SER A 486 -6.97 8.90 8.27
CA SER A 486 -6.94 7.45 8.50
C SER A 486 -6.03 6.79 7.48
N SER A 487 -4.98 6.10 7.95
CA SER A 487 -4.19 5.19 7.12
C SER A 487 -4.85 3.81 7.10
N GLN A 488 -5.12 3.26 5.91
CA GLN A 488 -5.52 1.85 5.79
C GLN A 488 -4.32 0.92 5.73
N THR A 489 -4.56 -0.39 5.78
CA THR A 489 -3.54 -1.40 5.50
C THR A 489 -2.91 -1.11 4.14
N PRO A 490 -1.58 -0.97 4.06
CA PRO A 490 -0.91 -0.77 2.79
C PRO A 490 -1.16 -1.98 1.88
N PHE A 491 -1.14 -1.75 0.57
CA PHE A 491 -1.14 -2.83 -0.41
C PHE A 491 0.19 -2.88 -1.15
N PHE A 492 0.42 -3.95 -1.89
CA PHE A 492 1.65 -4.16 -2.65
C PHE A 492 1.35 -4.24 -4.15
N LEU A 493 2.23 -3.63 -4.93
CA LEU A 493 2.35 -3.88 -6.36
C LEU A 493 3.43 -4.94 -6.54
N ASP A 494 3.05 -6.10 -7.03
CA ASP A 494 3.89 -7.30 -7.10
C ASP A 494 4.10 -7.74 -8.57
N PRO A 495 5.20 -7.31 -9.22
CA PRO A 495 5.52 -7.72 -10.59
C PRO A 495 5.95 -9.19 -10.61
N GLU A 496 5.93 -9.82 -11.78
CA GLU A 496 6.57 -11.14 -11.88
C GLU A 496 8.11 -11.04 -11.79
N LYS A 497 8.72 -12.06 -11.20
CA LYS A 497 10.17 -12.24 -11.09
C LYS A 497 10.59 -13.63 -11.62
N PRO A 498 10.53 -13.85 -12.94
CA PRO A 498 10.99 -15.11 -13.52
C PRO A 498 12.51 -15.22 -13.47
N ILE A 499 13.02 -16.35 -12.96
CA ILE A 499 14.46 -16.64 -12.88
C ILE A 499 14.70 -18.07 -13.35
N LEU A 500 15.52 -18.21 -14.40
CA LEU A 500 16.02 -19.48 -14.91
C LEU A 500 17.54 -19.50 -14.75
N ASP A 501 18.11 -20.59 -14.26
CA ASP A 501 19.56 -20.73 -14.11
C ASP A 501 20.01 -22.16 -14.39
N ILE A 502 21.10 -22.31 -15.15
CA ILE A 502 21.92 -23.53 -15.15
C ILE A 502 22.84 -23.41 -13.93
N VAL A 503 22.65 -24.28 -12.94
CA VAL A 503 23.37 -24.21 -11.66
C VAL A 503 24.60 -25.11 -11.62
N ARG A 504 24.68 -26.08 -12.54
CA ARG A 504 25.82 -26.99 -12.67
C ARG A 504 25.95 -27.49 -14.09
N PHE A 505 27.18 -27.51 -14.60
CA PHE A 505 27.53 -28.19 -15.83
C PHE A 505 28.98 -28.72 -15.76
N ASP A 506 29.15 -30.04 -15.70
CA ASP A 506 30.44 -30.68 -15.50
C ASP A 506 30.52 -32.08 -16.14
N VAL A 507 31.74 -32.57 -16.37
CA VAL A 507 31.99 -33.97 -16.73
C VAL A 507 31.99 -34.82 -15.46
N THR A 508 31.04 -35.74 -15.36
CA THR A 508 30.95 -36.66 -14.22
C THR A 508 31.70 -37.96 -14.45
N ASP A 509 31.97 -38.31 -15.71
CA ASP A 509 32.65 -39.56 -16.03
C ASP A 509 33.29 -39.57 -17.42
N SER A 510 34.33 -40.38 -17.59
CA SER A 510 34.94 -40.66 -18.89
C SER A 510 35.49 -42.09 -18.98
N LEU A 511 35.57 -42.59 -20.22
CA LEU A 511 36.10 -43.92 -20.53
C LEU A 511 36.81 -43.93 -21.88
N ASN A 512 37.98 -44.54 -21.94
CA ASN A 512 38.65 -44.81 -23.22
C ASN A 512 37.97 -46.01 -23.91
N LEU A 513 37.52 -45.85 -25.15
CA LEU A 513 36.85 -46.90 -25.92
C LEU A 513 37.80 -47.63 -26.88
N GLY A 514 39.05 -47.17 -26.96
CA GLY A 514 40.08 -47.65 -27.87
C GLY A 514 39.95 -47.05 -29.27
N ARG A 515 40.91 -47.35 -30.14
CA ARG A 515 40.97 -46.76 -31.49
C ARG A 515 41.01 -45.22 -31.48
N GLY A 516 41.50 -44.64 -30.38
CA GLY A 516 41.49 -43.21 -30.13
C GLY A 516 40.11 -42.62 -29.79
N GLU A 517 39.07 -43.42 -29.52
CA GLU A 517 37.75 -42.91 -29.13
C GLU A 517 37.61 -42.81 -27.59
N ARG A 518 36.80 -41.85 -27.14
CA ARG A 518 36.49 -41.56 -25.73
C ARG A 518 34.98 -41.48 -25.54
N GLY A 519 34.44 -42.05 -24.47
CA GLY A 519 33.09 -41.82 -23.99
C GLY A 519 33.11 -40.82 -22.84
N ILE A 520 32.25 -39.81 -22.88
CA ILE A 520 32.19 -38.71 -21.91
C ILE A 520 30.76 -38.58 -21.41
N VAL A 521 30.58 -38.53 -20.09
CA VAL A 521 29.29 -38.26 -19.46
C VAL A 521 29.28 -36.84 -18.91
N TYR A 522 28.51 -35.98 -19.55
CA TYR A 522 28.20 -34.64 -19.05
C TYR A 522 26.97 -34.69 -18.15
N ARG A 523 26.98 -33.87 -17.09
CA ARG A 523 25.82 -33.59 -16.24
C ARG A 523 25.50 -32.11 -16.29
N LEU A 524 24.21 -31.79 -16.47
CA LEU A 524 23.68 -30.44 -16.45
C LEU A 524 22.51 -30.39 -15.45
N ASP A 525 22.55 -29.43 -14.52
CA ASP A 525 21.44 -29.17 -13.59
C ASP A 525 20.85 -27.77 -13.90
N VAL A 526 19.53 -27.71 -14.10
CA VAL A 526 18.77 -26.48 -14.38
C VAL A 526 17.77 -26.21 -13.24
N SER A 527 17.51 -24.93 -12.95
CA SER A 527 16.63 -24.51 -11.85
C SER A 527 15.73 -23.33 -12.21
N ASN A 528 14.52 -23.31 -11.64
CA ASN A 528 13.64 -22.14 -11.62
C ASN A 528 13.70 -21.50 -10.24
N GLY A 529 14.47 -20.41 -10.12
CA GLY A 529 14.64 -19.65 -8.89
C GLY A 529 13.65 -18.49 -8.73
N GLY A 530 12.69 -18.38 -9.65
CA GLY A 530 11.74 -17.27 -9.71
C GLY A 530 10.51 -17.48 -8.84
N ASP A 531 9.52 -16.62 -8.99
CA ASP A 531 8.22 -16.67 -8.30
C ASP A 531 7.04 -17.07 -9.21
N VAL A 532 7.35 -17.45 -10.45
CA VAL A 532 6.38 -17.91 -11.45
C VAL A 532 6.83 -19.20 -12.11
N VAL A 533 5.87 -19.99 -12.58
CA VAL A 533 6.12 -21.20 -13.39
C VAL A 533 6.69 -20.78 -14.74
N LEU A 534 7.74 -21.46 -15.18
CA LEU A 534 8.33 -21.25 -16.51
C LEU A 534 7.78 -22.28 -17.49
N ASN A 535 7.30 -21.81 -18.63
CA ASN A 535 6.79 -22.62 -19.72
C ASN A 535 7.78 -22.67 -20.88
N GLN A 536 7.61 -23.66 -21.77
CA GLN A 536 8.43 -23.80 -22.98
C GLN A 536 9.93 -23.83 -22.66
N LEU A 537 10.31 -24.57 -21.61
CA LEU A 537 11.71 -24.73 -21.26
C LEU A 537 12.47 -25.37 -22.43
N GLN A 538 13.53 -24.73 -22.87
CA GLN A 538 14.47 -25.25 -23.86
C GLN A 538 15.88 -25.15 -23.30
N ILE A 539 16.73 -26.12 -23.65
CA ILE A 539 18.14 -26.12 -23.26
C ILE A 539 18.94 -26.40 -24.50
N PHE A 540 19.82 -25.46 -24.85
CA PHE A 540 20.63 -25.54 -26.05
C PHE A 540 22.02 -26.03 -25.71
N ARG A 541 22.41 -27.14 -26.36
CA ARG A 541 23.79 -27.59 -26.39
C ARG A 541 24.29 -27.91 -27.79
N ASP A 542 25.31 -27.15 -28.19
CA ASP A 542 26.06 -27.32 -29.43
C ASP A 542 27.41 -28.02 -29.15
N PHE A 543 27.44 -29.33 -29.40
CA PHE A 543 28.67 -30.11 -29.34
C PHE A 543 29.54 -29.95 -30.58
N SER A 544 29.01 -29.44 -31.71
CA SER A 544 29.80 -29.12 -32.89
C SER A 544 30.72 -27.92 -32.66
N GLU A 545 30.27 -26.94 -31.88
CA GLU A 545 31.13 -25.84 -31.40
C GLU A 545 32.17 -26.37 -30.41
N THR A 546 31.75 -27.24 -29.49
CA THR A 546 32.63 -27.83 -28.45
C THR A 546 33.75 -28.65 -29.08
N PHE A 547 33.41 -29.57 -29.99
CA PHE A 547 34.32 -30.55 -30.58
C PHE A 547 34.71 -30.20 -32.02
N GLY A 548 34.68 -28.91 -32.40
CA GLY A 548 34.94 -28.48 -33.78
C GLY A 548 36.34 -28.81 -34.30
N SER A 549 37.30 -29.01 -33.40
CA SER A 549 38.66 -29.47 -33.75
C SER A 549 38.79 -31.00 -33.73
N ALA A 550 37.89 -31.73 -33.05
CA ALA A 550 37.92 -33.19 -32.97
C ALA A 550 37.78 -33.84 -34.36
N GLN A 551 38.27 -35.07 -34.50
CA GLN A 551 38.12 -35.84 -35.74
C GLN A 551 36.67 -36.24 -36.00
N SER A 552 35.92 -36.56 -34.94
CA SER A 552 34.48 -36.84 -34.98
C SER A 552 33.88 -36.85 -33.58
N PHE A 553 32.60 -36.57 -33.45
CA PHE A 553 31.82 -36.83 -32.24
C PHE A 553 30.43 -37.39 -32.59
N GLU A 554 29.79 -38.03 -31.63
CA GLU A 554 28.44 -38.60 -31.73
C GLU A 554 27.79 -38.56 -30.35
N VAL A 555 26.60 -37.97 -30.24
CA VAL A 555 25.77 -38.09 -29.03
C VAL A 555 25.09 -39.45 -29.06
N LEU A 556 25.35 -40.28 -28.05
CA LEU A 556 24.82 -41.65 -27.98
C LEU A 556 23.55 -41.75 -27.17
N CYS A 557 23.41 -40.92 -26.12
CA CYS A 557 22.26 -40.97 -25.23
C CYS A 557 22.07 -39.66 -24.49
N VAL A 558 20.80 -39.32 -24.25
CA VAL A 558 20.38 -38.28 -23.30
C VAL A 558 19.44 -38.93 -22.29
N ASP A 559 19.69 -38.63 -21.01
CA ASP A 559 18.93 -39.12 -19.87
C ASP A 559 18.46 -37.96 -19.00
N SER A 560 17.19 -38.01 -18.61
CA SER A 560 16.54 -37.02 -17.75
C SER A 560 15.34 -37.69 -17.07
N PRO A 561 15.25 -37.67 -15.74
CA PRO A 561 14.13 -38.29 -15.03
C PRO A 561 12.84 -37.45 -15.10
N ASP A 562 12.96 -36.12 -15.19
CA ASP A 562 11.87 -35.18 -14.93
C ASP A 562 11.50 -34.30 -16.13
N LEU A 563 12.32 -34.31 -17.19
CA LEU A 563 12.10 -33.50 -18.40
C LEU A 563 12.01 -34.40 -19.63
N GLU A 564 11.07 -34.09 -20.51
CA GLU A 564 10.92 -34.78 -21.78
C GLU A 564 12.07 -34.39 -22.71
N LYS A 565 12.91 -35.36 -23.04
CA LYS A 565 14.07 -35.20 -23.91
C LYS A 565 13.69 -35.15 -25.39
N ASN A 566 14.50 -34.44 -26.16
CA ASN A 566 14.40 -34.44 -27.60
C ASN A 566 15.10 -35.67 -28.19
N GLU A 567 14.33 -36.63 -28.71
CA GLU A 567 14.88 -37.87 -29.29
C GLU A 567 15.65 -37.63 -30.61
N THR A 568 15.57 -36.44 -31.22
CA THR A 568 16.35 -36.07 -32.41
C THR A 568 17.61 -35.25 -32.10
N PHE A 569 17.85 -34.92 -30.82
CA PHE A 569 19.05 -34.19 -30.41
C PHE A 569 20.32 -34.93 -30.82
N ASP A 570 21.14 -34.28 -31.65
CA ASP A 570 22.44 -34.79 -32.09
C ASP A 570 23.61 -33.90 -31.66
N GLY A 571 23.32 -32.74 -31.07
CA GLY A 571 24.31 -31.75 -30.64
C GLY A 571 25.06 -31.10 -31.80
N ASN A 572 24.54 -31.19 -33.03
CA ASN A 572 25.13 -30.64 -34.24
C ASN A 572 24.07 -29.85 -35.04
N GLU A 573 23.19 -30.54 -35.77
CA GLU A 573 22.10 -29.88 -36.50
C GLU A 573 20.93 -29.54 -35.56
N ASP A 574 20.66 -30.41 -34.59
CA ASP A 574 19.67 -30.22 -33.54
C ASP A 574 20.37 -30.07 -32.18
N THR A 575 20.45 -28.82 -31.73
CA THR A 575 21.13 -28.45 -30.49
C THR A 575 20.16 -28.33 -29.31
N ASN A 576 18.85 -28.52 -29.48
CA ASN A 576 17.92 -28.43 -28.35
C ASN A 576 17.77 -29.79 -27.66
N LEU A 577 18.17 -29.88 -26.40
CA LEU A 577 18.15 -31.11 -25.59
C LEU A 577 16.74 -31.58 -25.24
N LEU A 578 15.77 -30.67 -25.22
CA LEU A 578 14.42 -30.92 -24.69
C LEU A 578 13.35 -30.92 -25.78
N ALA A 579 12.38 -31.82 -25.64
CA ALA A 579 11.18 -31.80 -26.45
C ALA A 579 10.33 -30.56 -26.17
N GLN A 580 9.37 -30.26 -27.05
CA GLN A 580 8.47 -29.14 -26.85
C GLN A 580 7.50 -29.40 -25.68
N GLY A 581 7.19 -28.35 -24.91
CA GLY A 581 6.15 -28.40 -23.87
C GLY A 581 6.66 -28.61 -22.44
N ASN A 582 7.98 -28.74 -22.24
CA ASN A 582 8.56 -28.79 -20.91
C ASN A 582 8.24 -27.52 -20.10
N THR A 583 8.02 -27.72 -18.81
CA THR A 583 7.71 -26.66 -17.83
C THR A 583 8.62 -26.82 -16.60
N MET A 584 8.78 -25.75 -15.84
CA MET A 584 9.46 -25.78 -14.54
C MET A 584 8.65 -25.06 -13.47
N GLU A 585 8.27 -25.82 -12.46
CA GLU A 585 7.60 -25.31 -11.26
C GLU A 585 8.54 -24.40 -10.45
N ILE A 586 7.93 -23.56 -9.61
CA ILE A 586 8.66 -22.64 -8.73
C ILE A 586 9.58 -23.45 -7.79
N GLY A 587 10.88 -23.14 -7.79
CA GLY A 587 11.89 -23.83 -6.98
C GLY A 587 12.30 -25.22 -7.48
N GLN A 588 11.76 -25.69 -8.62
CA GLN A 588 12.14 -26.97 -9.19
C GLN A 588 13.61 -26.96 -9.66
N GLN A 589 14.29 -28.09 -9.47
CA GLN A 589 15.58 -28.39 -10.08
C GLN A 589 15.47 -29.72 -10.83
N SER A 590 16.06 -29.79 -12.02
CA SER A 590 16.08 -30.98 -12.86
C SER A 590 17.50 -31.27 -13.34
N THR A 591 17.85 -32.56 -13.45
CA THR A 591 19.16 -33.03 -13.91
C THR A 591 19.05 -33.70 -15.26
N ILE A 592 19.99 -33.39 -16.16
CA ILE A 592 20.14 -34.01 -17.48
C ILE A 592 21.55 -34.58 -17.58
N LYS A 593 21.67 -35.81 -18.09
CA LYS A 593 22.95 -36.44 -18.41
C LYS A 593 23.05 -36.75 -19.88
N MET A 594 24.22 -36.52 -20.46
CA MET A 594 24.49 -36.75 -21.88
C MET A 594 25.73 -37.63 -22.00
N LEU A 595 25.61 -38.71 -22.79
CA LEU A 595 26.73 -39.56 -23.15
C LEU A 595 27.17 -39.24 -24.59
N VAL A 596 28.41 -38.77 -24.72
CA VAL A 596 29.00 -38.39 -26.00
C VAL A 596 30.23 -39.24 -26.28
N LYS A 597 30.30 -39.79 -27.49
CA LYS A 597 31.48 -40.48 -28.01
C LYS A 597 32.27 -39.51 -28.87
N VAL A 598 33.56 -39.35 -28.59
CA VAL A 598 34.43 -38.37 -29.25
C VAL A 598 35.71 -39.06 -29.70
N LYS A 599 36.13 -38.78 -30.93
CA LYS A 599 37.49 -39.05 -31.41
C LYS A 599 38.24 -37.72 -31.46
N PRO A 600 39.06 -37.40 -30.46
CA PRO A 600 39.68 -36.10 -30.32
C PRO A 600 40.80 -35.88 -31.34
N GLU A 601 41.36 -34.68 -31.33
CA GLU A 601 42.63 -34.43 -31.99
C GLU A 601 43.75 -35.29 -31.39
N VAL A 602 44.77 -35.55 -32.19
CA VAL A 602 45.96 -36.25 -31.70
C VAL A 602 46.79 -35.27 -30.89
N SER A 603 47.11 -35.62 -29.63
CA SER A 603 47.98 -34.81 -28.78
C SER A 603 49.29 -34.47 -29.50
N GLU A 604 49.68 -33.19 -29.43
CA GLU A 604 50.97 -32.76 -29.92
C GLU A 604 52.12 -33.34 -29.08
N VAL A 605 53.27 -33.57 -29.71
CA VAL A 605 54.50 -33.97 -29.00
C VAL A 605 55.30 -32.72 -28.71
N LEU A 606 55.44 -32.37 -27.43
CA LEU A 606 56.18 -31.20 -26.95
C LEU A 606 57.70 -31.39 -27.10
N GLU A 607 58.47 -30.32 -26.92
CA GLU A 607 59.94 -30.33 -27.10
C GLU A 607 60.66 -31.31 -26.17
N ASP A 608 60.13 -31.57 -24.98
CA ASP A 608 60.62 -32.56 -24.01
C ASP A 608 60.14 -34.00 -24.30
N GLY A 609 59.34 -34.16 -25.34
CA GLY A 609 58.70 -35.41 -25.73
C GLY A 609 57.48 -35.77 -24.87
N CYS A 610 56.97 -34.89 -24.01
CA CYS A 610 55.64 -35.07 -23.40
C CYS A 610 54.55 -34.94 -24.47
N PHE A 611 53.35 -35.43 -24.17
CA PHE A 611 52.17 -35.11 -24.95
C PHE A 611 51.48 -33.88 -24.37
N GLY A 612 51.04 -32.95 -25.23
CA GLY A 612 50.20 -31.82 -24.84
C GLY A 612 48.76 -32.26 -24.56
N THR A 613 48.03 -31.43 -23.82
CA THR A 613 46.59 -31.62 -23.53
C THR A 613 45.77 -31.43 -24.81
N VAL A 614 44.60 -32.07 -24.87
CA VAL A 614 43.60 -31.85 -25.92
C VAL A 614 42.30 -31.45 -25.23
N ASP A 615 42.23 -30.16 -24.89
CA ASP A 615 41.17 -29.57 -24.09
C ASP A 615 39.96 -29.15 -24.93
N TYR A 616 38.77 -29.55 -24.50
CA TYR A 616 37.49 -29.08 -25.03
C TYR A 616 36.70 -28.38 -23.94
N PHE A 617 36.00 -27.30 -24.31
CA PHE A 617 35.26 -26.45 -23.39
C PHE A 617 33.78 -26.42 -23.80
N ALA A 618 32.93 -27.15 -23.09
CA ALA A 618 31.50 -27.12 -23.32
C ALA A 618 30.85 -26.00 -22.50
N THR A 619 29.88 -25.30 -23.08
CA THR A 619 28.94 -24.40 -22.36
C THR A 619 27.53 -24.96 -22.50
N SER A 620 26.49 -24.33 -21.97
CA SER A 620 25.09 -24.59 -22.33
C SER A 620 24.30 -23.33 -22.05
N SER A 621 23.15 -23.19 -22.69
CA SER A 621 22.20 -22.13 -22.36
C SER A 621 20.79 -22.69 -22.22
N ALA A 622 19.93 -22.00 -21.47
CA ALA A 622 18.55 -22.38 -21.29
C ALA A 622 17.64 -21.17 -21.49
N THR A 623 16.45 -21.43 -22.03
CA THR A 623 15.40 -20.43 -22.19
C THR A 623 14.06 -20.94 -21.67
N GLY A 624 13.19 -20.02 -21.32
CA GLY A 624 11.81 -20.30 -20.92
C GLY A 624 10.93 -19.07 -21.11
N VAL A 625 9.65 -19.21 -20.79
CA VAL A 625 8.65 -18.15 -20.92
C VAL A 625 7.80 -18.07 -19.67
N SER A 626 7.70 -16.88 -19.08
CA SER A 626 6.86 -16.63 -17.91
C SER A 626 5.36 -16.68 -18.26
N PRO A 627 4.43 -16.71 -17.29
CA PRO A 627 3.00 -16.74 -17.56
C PRO A 627 2.47 -15.51 -18.32
N ILE A 628 3.10 -14.34 -18.19
CA ILE A 628 2.71 -13.13 -18.94
C ILE A 628 3.41 -13.03 -20.31
N GLY A 629 4.27 -13.99 -20.66
CA GLY A 629 4.94 -14.07 -21.96
C GLY A 629 6.35 -13.48 -22.00
N THR A 630 6.95 -13.14 -20.85
CA THR A 630 8.33 -12.67 -20.78
C THR A 630 9.27 -13.80 -21.13
N ALA A 631 10.11 -13.60 -22.15
CA ALA A 631 11.17 -14.55 -22.47
C ALA A 631 12.26 -14.48 -21.38
N VAL A 632 12.69 -15.65 -20.90
CA VAL A 632 13.68 -15.81 -19.84
C VAL A 632 14.88 -16.54 -20.42
N THR A 633 16.08 -16.15 -20.02
CA THR A 633 17.34 -16.77 -20.42
C THR A 633 18.16 -17.02 -19.17
N ASP A 634 18.88 -18.13 -19.15
CA ASP A 634 19.70 -18.52 -18.01
C ASP A 634 20.72 -17.43 -17.64
N GLY A 635 20.89 -17.18 -16.34
CA GLY A 635 21.84 -16.18 -15.87
C GLY A 635 21.56 -14.76 -16.33
N PHE A 636 20.37 -14.45 -16.86
CA PHE A 636 19.99 -13.09 -17.30
C PHE A 636 18.88 -12.50 -16.43
N ASP A 637 18.93 -11.20 -16.21
CA ASP A 637 17.89 -10.42 -15.56
C ASP A 637 17.08 -9.64 -16.62
N GLN A 638 15.81 -10.01 -16.78
CA GLN A 638 14.95 -9.43 -17.83
C GLN A 638 14.53 -7.98 -17.54
N CYS A 639 14.59 -7.56 -16.28
CA CYS A 639 14.23 -6.21 -15.87
C CYS A 639 15.38 -5.25 -16.08
N THR A 640 16.55 -5.56 -15.51
CA THR A 640 17.72 -4.68 -15.64
C THR A 640 18.44 -4.85 -16.98
N GLN A 641 18.10 -5.89 -17.74
CA GLN A 641 18.76 -6.28 -19.00
C GLN A 641 20.26 -6.53 -18.83
N THR A 642 20.62 -7.22 -17.74
CA THR A 642 22.01 -7.52 -17.40
C THR A 642 22.21 -8.99 -17.07
N ASN A 643 23.41 -9.50 -17.33
CA ASN A 643 23.79 -10.84 -16.88
C ASN A 643 23.91 -10.85 -15.34
N ARG A 644 23.28 -11.83 -14.71
CA ARG A 644 23.43 -12.21 -13.31
C ARG A 644 24.67 -13.08 -13.08
N SER A 645 25.06 -13.86 -14.08
CA SER A 645 26.24 -14.75 -14.03
C SER A 645 26.87 -14.95 -15.41
N ASP A 646 28.14 -15.33 -15.43
CA ASP A 646 28.80 -15.83 -16.64
C ASP A 646 28.35 -17.26 -16.97
N PRO A 647 28.37 -17.68 -18.25
CA PRO A 647 28.07 -19.06 -18.63
C PRO A 647 29.00 -20.05 -17.93
N ILE A 648 28.43 -21.17 -17.44
CA ILE A 648 29.22 -22.25 -16.84
C ILE A 648 29.95 -23.01 -17.96
N VAL A 649 31.28 -23.15 -17.80
CA VAL A 649 32.15 -23.88 -18.72
C VAL A 649 32.56 -25.21 -18.10
N SER A 650 32.36 -26.30 -18.84
CA SER A 650 32.79 -27.66 -18.48
C SER A 650 34.00 -28.06 -19.34
N PRO A 651 35.23 -28.03 -18.79
CA PRO A 651 36.44 -28.44 -19.51
C PRO A 651 36.63 -29.97 -19.47
N VAL A 652 37.21 -30.54 -20.53
CA VAL A 652 37.65 -31.94 -20.57
C VAL A 652 38.90 -32.11 -21.43
N ASP A 653 39.92 -32.78 -20.89
CA ASP A 653 41.08 -33.25 -21.66
C ASP A 653 40.82 -34.66 -22.17
N LEU A 654 40.91 -34.84 -23.49
CA LEU A 654 40.71 -36.12 -24.17
C LEU A 654 41.98 -36.68 -24.83
N GLY A 655 43.12 -36.05 -24.59
CA GLY A 655 44.41 -36.41 -25.17
C GLY A 655 45.00 -37.73 -24.68
N ALA A 656 46.32 -37.82 -24.72
CA ALA A 656 47.08 -38.87 -24.05
C ALA A 656 46.84 -38.81 -22.53
N ALA A 657 46.79 -39.96 -21.88
CA ALA A 657 46.62 -40.07 -20.44
C ALA A 657 47.76 -39.36 -19.71
N VAL A 658 47.40 -38.52 -18.73
CA VAL A 658 48.34 -37.95 -17.77
C VAL A 658 48.72 -39.06 -16.78
N ILE A 659 50.03 -39.31 -16.65
CA ILE A 659 50.58 -40.35 -15.78
C ILE A 659 51.42 -39.70 -14.68
N ASP A 660 50.86 -39.61 -13.49
CA ASP A 660 51.49 -38.99 -12.32
C ASP A 660 51.82 -40.01 -11.22
N GLU A 661 51.12 -41.13 -11.19
CA GLU A 661 51.28 -42.17 -10.17
C GLU A 661 51.25 -43.60 -10.74
N LEU A 662 51.67 -44.56 -9.91
CA LEU A 662 51.71 -45.97 -10.31
C LEU A 662 50.29 -46.51 -10.60
N SER A 663 49.27 -45.99 -9.90
CA SER A 663 47.86 -46.36 -10.04
C SER A 663 47.27 -46.05 -11.41
N ASP A 664 47.87 -45.11 -12.16
CA ASP A 664 47.44 -44.77 -13.52
C ASP A 664 47.69 -45.91 -14.52
N PHE A 665 48.50 -46.90 -14.12
CA PHE A 665 48.75 -48.12 -14.89
C PHE A 665 47.85 -49.27 -14.46
N THR A 666 47.35 -50.01 -15.45
CA THR A 666 46.83 -51.37 -15.23
C THR A 666 47.98 -52.36 -15.09
N VAL A 667 49.06 -52.17 -15.86
CA VAL A 667 50.24 -53.05 -15.86
C VAL A 667 51.49 -52.21 -15.71
N TYR A 668 52.30 -52.47 -14.68
CA TYR A 668 53.63 -51.89 -14.56
C TYR A 668 54.70 -52.93 -14.23
N GLY A 669 55.78 -52.94 -15.03
CA GLY A 669 56.94 -53.80 -14.81
C GLY A 669 58.23 -53.02 -14.57
N TRP A 670 58.83 -53.09 -13.38
CA TRP A 670 60.09 -52.35 -13.11
C TRP A 670 61.27 -52.82 -13.97
N GLU A 671 61.37 -54.12 -14.23
CA GLU A 671 62.46 -54.74 -15.01
C GLU A 671 62.05 -55.12 -16.43
N GLY A 672 60.78 -54.94 -16.80
CA GLY A 672 60.27 -55.26 -18.13
C GLY A 672 58.85 -55.80 -18.13
N VAL A 673 58.23 -55.73 -19.30
CA VAL A 673 56.95 -56.39 -19.60
C VAL A 673 57.13 -57.20 -20.88
N ASP A 674 56.63 -58.44 -20.89
CA ASP A 674 56.67 -59.32 -22.07
C ASP A 674 55.24 -59.74 -22.47
N LEU A 675 54.87 -59.52 -23.73
CA LEU A 675 53.55 -59.84 -24.28
C LEU A 675 53.70 -60.86 -25.41
N ALA A 676 52.92 -61.94 -25.39
CA ALA A 676 52.83 -62.87 -26.52
C ALA A 676 51.71 -62.46 -27.49
N ARG A 677 51.87 -62.81 -28.77
CA ARG A 677 50.81 -62.61 -29.78
C ARG A 677 49.52 -63.35 -29.38
N SER A 678 48.38 -62.70 -29.62
CA SER A 678 47.00 -63.09 -29.24
C SER A 678 46.61 -62.80 -27.79
N LEU A 679 46.71 -61.56 -27.33
CA LEU A 679 45.93 -61.19 -26.13
C LEU A 679 44.46 -61.04 -26.54
N GLY A 680 43.53 -61.43 -25.68
CA GLY A 680 42.18 -60.87 -25.76
C GLY A 680 42.25 -59.35 -25.59
N LEU A 681 41.20 -58.62 -25.99
CA LEU A 681 41.13 -57.16 -25.83
C LEU A 681 41.61 -56.75 -24.43
N SER A 682 42.74 -56.05 -24.36
CA SER A 682 43.33 -55.62 -23.09
C SER A 682 43.10 -54.12 -22.90
N ALA A 683 42.80 -53.68 -21.68
CA ALA A 683 42.33 -52.32 -21.42
C ALA A 683 43.01 -51.67 -20.20
N GLY A 684 43.44 -50.44 -20.39
CA GLY A 684 44.16 -49.58 -19.46
C GLY A 684 45.65 -49.42 -19.80
N ASN A 685 46.29 -48.46 -19.15
CA ASN A 685 47.65 -48.04 -19.49
C ASN A 685 48.68 -49.10 -19.10
N LEU A 686 49.73 -49.22 -19.92
CA LEU A 686 50.82 -50.17 -19.72
C LEU A 686 52.16 -49.45 -19.62
N GLY A 687 52.89 -49.72 -18.55
CA GLY A 687 54.16 -49.09 -18.23
C GLY A 687 55.29 -50.07 -17.95
N THR A 688 56.53 -49.63 -18.21
CA THR A 688 57.73 -50.38 -17.80
C THR A 688 58.91 -49.46 -17.51
N GLY A 689 59.63 -49.75 -16.42
CA GLY A 689 60.89 -49.09 -16.07
C GLY A 689 62.07 -49.52 -16.94
N LYS A 690 61.89 -50.54 -17.81
CA LYS A 690 62.89 -50.98 -18.79
C LYS A 690 62.25 -51.19 -20.17
N ASP A 691 62.32 -52.42 -20.68
CA ASP A 691 61.95 -52.77 -22.04
C ASP A 691 60.55 -53.39 -22.08
N LEU A 692 59.82 -53.17 -23.18
CA LEU A 692 58.61 -53.91 -23.53
C LEU A 692 58.92 -54.82 -24.72
N GLN A 693 58.66 -56.12 -24.58
CA GLN A 693 58.88 -57.10 -25.64
C GLN A 693 57.57 -57.72 -26.10
N VAL A 694 57.32 -57.69 -27.40
CA VAL A 694 56.22 -58.43 -28.04
C VAL A 694 56.80 -59.63 -28.80
N LEU A 695 56.54 -60.83 -28.28
CA LEU A 695 57.14 -62.09 -28.70
C LEU A 695 56.30 -62.84 -29.75
N PRO A 696 56.93 -63.61 -30.66
CA PRO A 696 56.23 -64.38 -31.68
C PRO A 696 55.53 -65.61 -31.10
N TYR A 697 54.36 -65.99 -31.63
CA TYR A 697 53.64 -67.21 -31.26
C TYR A 697 53.75 -68.31 -32.33
N ARG A 698 53.92 -69.57 -31.91
CA ARG A 698 53.95 -70.76 -32.76
C ARG A 698 52.55 -71.41 -32.85
N GLY A 699 51.62 -70.75 -33.53
CA GLY A 699 50.28 -71.27 -33.82
C GLY A 699 49.57 -70.39 -34.86
N LYS A 700 48.39 -70.79 -35.37
CA LYS A 700 47.55 -69.91 -36.22
C LYS A 700 46.82 -68.90 -35.31
N PRO A 701 47.17 -67.61 -35.30
CA PRO A 701 46.45 -66.60 -34.53
C PRO A 701 45.27 -66.09 -35.36
N SER A 702 44.14 -65.76 -34.72
CA SER A 702 42.99 -65.15 -35.39
C SER A 702 43.03 -63.62 -35.43
N GLU A 703 43.74 -62.94 -34.51
CA GLU A 703 43.72 -61.47 -34.36
C GLU A 703 45.06 -60.86 -33.91
N ASP A 704 45.18 -59.53 -34.06
CA ASP A 704 46.34 -58.70 -33.68
C ASP A 704 46.31 -58.32 -32.18
N LEU A 705 47.45 -57.91 -31.61
CA LEU A 705 47.55 -57.52 -30.20
C LEU A 705 47.00 -56.10 -30.01
N ARG A 706 45.82 -55.95 -29.38
CA ARG A 706 45.19 -54.64 -29.13
C ARG A 706 45.16 -54.30 -27.65
N ILE A 707 45.67 -53.11 -27.33
CA ILE A 707 45.60 -52.49 -25.99
C ILE A 707 44.79 -51.20 -26.12
N ILE A 708 43.69 -51.11 -25.38
CA ILE A 708 42.93 -49.87 -25.19
C ILE A 708 43.63 -49.07 -24.09
N GLY A 709 44.51 -48.15 -24.45
CA GLY A 709 45.27 -47.34 -23.50
C GLY A 709 46.65 -46.98 -24.01
N ASP A 710 47.38 -46.27 -23.15
CA ASP A 710 48.66 -45.66 -23.51
C ASP A 710 49.85 -46.49 -23.03
N LEU A 711 50.94 -46.43 -23.81
CA LEU A 711 52.17 -47.18 -23.55
C LEU A 711 53.29 -46.24 -23.09
N HIS A 712 53.84 -46.51 -21.90
CA HIS A 712 54.94 -45.76 -21.31
C HIS A 712 56.16 -46.66 -21.07
N ILE A 713 57.20 -46.52 -21.91
CA ILE A 713 58.32 -47.48 -21.98
C ILE A 713 59.63 -46.75 -21.77
N ALA A 714 60.27 -46.94 -20.61
CA ALA A 714 61.43 -46.13 -20.22
C ALA A 714 62.69 -46.41 -21.06
N ARG A 715 62.78 -47.59 -21.69
CA ARG A 715 63.92 -47.95 -22.56
C ARG A 715 63.47 -48.31 -23.97
N ASP A 716 63.51 -49.59 -24.34
CA ASP A 716 63.32 -50.03 -25.72
C ASP A 716 62.00 -50.81 -25.90
N LEU A 717 61.28 -50.52 -26.99
CA LEU A 717 60.14 -51.32 -27.45
C LEU A 717 60.62 -52.26 -28.56
N GLN A 718 60.49 -53.57 -28.35
CA GLN A 718 60.81 -54.58 -29.35
C GLN A 718 59.58 -55.38 -29.76
N ILE A 719 59.24 -55.37 -31.05
CA ILE A 719 58.16 -56.18 -31.62
C ILE A 719 58.76 -57.20 -32.58
N THR A 720 58.42 -58.48 -32.42
CA THR A 720 58.92 -59.56 -33.27
C THR A 720 57.77 -60.38 -33.86
N GLN A 721 57.65 -60.35 -35.20
CA GLN A 721 56.63 -61.08 -36.00
C GLN A 721 55.18 -60.94 -35.48
N SER A 722 54.83 -59.74 -35.00
CA SER A 722 53.55 -59.43 -34.35
C SER A 722 53.09 -58.00 -34.68
N VAL A 723 51.79 -57.73 -34.56
CA VAL A 723 51.20 -56.40 -34.70
C VAL A 723 50.75 -55.96 -33.31
N LEU A 724 51.15 -54.77 -32.87
CA LEU A 724 50.66 -54.12 -31.64
C LEU A 724 49.85 -52.88 -32.02
N GLU A 725 48.63 -52.78 -31.51
CA GLU A 725 47.76 -51.61 -31.58
C GLU A 725 47.61 -51.00 -30.19
N ALA A 726 47.81 -49.68 -30.07
CA ALA A 726 47.60 -48.89 -28.86
C ALA A 726 47.13 -47.47 -29.21
N ASP A 727 46.81 -46.66 -28.20
CA ASP A 727 46.42 -45.26 -28.43
C ASP A 727 47.66 -44.38 -28.58
N TYR A 728 48.37 -44.09 -27.48
CA TYR A 728 49.63 -43.33 -27.51
C TYR A 728 50.84 -44.19 -27.15
N LEU A 729 52.01 -43.78 -27.65
CA LEU A 729 53.29 -44.40 -27.27
C LEU A 729 54.31 -43.34 -26.86
N GLN A 730 54.72 -43.41 -25.60
CA GLN A 730 55.82 -42.62 -25.04
C GLN A 730 57.02 -43.53 -24.73
N LEU A 731 58.15 -43.25 -25.39
CA LEU A 731 59.29 -44.14 -25.42
C LEU A 731 60.59 -43.40 -25.08
N GLY A 732 61.35 -43.91 -24.11
CA GLY A 732 62.59 -43.27 -23.65
C GLY A 732 63.80 -43.47 -24.57
N ARG A 733 63.85 -44.57 -25.36
CA ARG A 733 64.99 -44.84 -26.27
C ARG A 733 64.58 -45.23 -27.68
N ASN A 734 64.50 -46.51 -28.01
CA ASN A 734 64.35 -46.96 -29.41
C ASN A 734 63.22 -47.95 -29.60
N PHE A 735 62.59 -47.85 -30.77
CA PHE A 735 61.68 -48.85 -31.29
C PHE A 735 62.41 -49.80 -32.25
N ARG A 736 62.23 -51.11 -32.09
CA ARG A 736 62.80 -52.16 -32.97
C ARG A 736 61.73 -53.16 -33.42
N GLY A 737 61.41 -53.16 -34.71
CA GLY A 737 60.56 -54.17 -35.34
C GLY A 737 61.37 -55.22 -36.10
N ASN A 738 61.20 -56.51 -35.77
CA ASN A 738 62.00 -57.62 -36.32
C ASN A 738 61.13 -58.69 -37.01
N GLY A 739 61.45 -59.01 -38.26
CA GLY A 739 60.83 -60.11 -39.02
C GLY A 739 59.54 -59.72 -39.77
N ARG A 740 59.15 -60.56 -40.75
CA ARG A 740 58.00 -60.32 -41.64
C ARG A 740 56.68 -60.35 -40.85
N GLY A 741 55.80 -59.37 -41.11
CA GLY A 741 54.51 -59.24 -40.43
C GLY A 741 54.56 -58.48 -39.09
N THR A 742 55.64 -57.75 -38.84
CA THR A 742 55.76 -56.86 -37.68
C THR A 742 55.15 -55.50 -37.97
N ASN A 743 54.26 -55.00 -37.12
CA ASN A 743 53.70 -53.66 -37.25
C ASN A 743 53.41 -53.01 -35.87
N LEU A 744 53.41 -51.69 -35.83
CA LEU A 744 52.95 -50.88 -34.70
C LEU A 744 51.89 -49.93 -35.24
N ILE A 745 50.68 -50.02 -34.69
CA ILE A 745 49.53 -49.19 -35.04
C ILE A 745 49.25 -48.31 -33.82
N LEU A 746 49.25 -46.99 -34.03
CA LEU A 746 48.91 -46.02 -33.00
C LEU A 746 47.75 -45.18 -33.50
N ASN A 747 46.76 -44.97 -32.63
CA ASN A 747 45.61 -44.13 -32.93
C ASN A 747 45.87 -42.65 -32.56
N GLY A 748 46.84 -42.41 -31.67
CA GLY A 748 47.39 -41.11 -31.34
C GLY A 748 48.81 -40.91 -31.86
N ALA A 749 49.65 -40.28 -31.05
CA ALA A 749 51.02 -39.92 -31.42
C ALA A 749 52.07 -40.88 -30.83
N LYS A 750 53.26 -40.84 -31.43
CA LYS A 750 54.46 -41.53 -30.96
C LYS A 750 55.53 -40.52 -30.55
N SER A 751 55.96 -40.57 -29.30
CA SER A 751 57.09 -39.79 -28.78
C SER A 751 58.28 -40.70 -28.48
N VAL A 752 59.45 -40.39 -29.05
CA VAL A 752 60.69 -41.18 -28.92
C VAL A 752 61.79 -40.29 -28.34
N GLY A 753 62.51 -40.80 -27.34
CA GLY A 753 63.45 -39.99 -26.55
C GLY A 753 62.74 -39.11 -25.52
N SER A 754 61.51 -39.47 -25.12
CA SER A 754 60.68 -38.67 -24.23
C SER A 754 61.25 -38.63 -22.82
N MET A 755 61.30 -37.44 -22.22
CA MET A 755 61.71 -37.25 -20.83
C MET A 755 60.60 -37.55 -19.82
N CYS A 756 59.35 -37.69 -20.28
CA CYS A 756 58.17 -37.83 -19.42
C CYS A 756 57.67 -39.27 -19.34
N VAL A 757 58.51 -40.23 -19.74
CA VAL A 757 58.25 -41.63 -19.39
C VAL A 757 58.51 -41.82 -17.89
N SER A 758 57.44 -41.84 -17.12
CA SER A 758 57.48 -41.99 -15.67
C SER A 758 58.13 -43.32 -15.26
N THR A 759 59.19 -43.24 -14.45
CA THR A 759 59.78 -44.39 -13.76
C THR A 759 59.51 -44.27 -12.27
N PHE A 760 58.97 -45.33 -11.67
CA PHE A 760 58.61 -45.32 -10.25
C PHE A 760 59.61 -46.13 -9.43
N ASP A 761 59.88 -45.65 -8.22
CA ASP A 761 60.60 -46.44 -7.23
C ASP A 761 59.78 -47.68 -6.86
N LYS A 762 60.48 -48.76 -6.50
CA LYS A 762 59.83 -49.99 -6.03
C LYS A 762 59.24 -49.75 -4.64
N PRO A 763 57.92 -49.93 -4.42
CA PRO A 763 57.34 -49.86 -3.10
C PRO A 763 58.00 -50.88 -2.16
N SER A 764 58.21 -50.49 -0.91
CA SER A 764 58.67 -51.41 0.12
C SER A 764 57.49 -52.22 0.63
N VAL A 765 57.37 -53.48 0.19
CA VAL A 765 56.38 -54.42 0.72
C VAL A 765 57.06 -55.27 1.80
N SER A 766 56.58 -55.18 3.04
CA SER A 766 57.10 -55.97 4.17
C SER A 766 56.01 -56.86 4.76
N SER A 767 56.30 -58.14 4.92
CA SER A 767 55.41 -59.10 5.58
C SER A 767 55.98 -59.50 6.94
N ALA A 768 55.10 -59.73 7.91
CA ALA A 768 55.50 -60.25 9.22
C ALA A 768 55.97 -61.71 9.10
N ASN A 769 57.04 -62.07 9.82
CA ASN A 769 57.51 -63.46 9.87
C ASN A 769 56.67 -64.26 10.87
N ILE A 770 55.60 -64.89 10.38
CA ILE A 770 54.58 -65.53 11.20
C ILE A 770 54.89 -67.02 11.34
N ARG A 771 55.52 -67.41 12.46
CA ARG A 771 55.92 -68.82 12.74
C ARG A 771 55.12 -69.49 13.88
N ARG A 772 54.05 -68.84 14.34
CA ARG A 772 53.25 -69.28 15.51
C ARG A 772 51.75 -69.01 15.35
N ALA A 773 51.29 -68.67 14.14
CA ALA A 773 49.88 -68.45 13.88
C ALA A 773 49.25 -69.73 13.31
N PRO A 774 47.90 -69.81 13.24
CA PRO A 774 47.22 -71.00 12.74
C PRO A 774 47.62 -71.36 11.30
N LYS A 775 47.56 -72.66 11.03
CA LYS A 775 47.59 -73.21 9.67
C LYS A 775 46.17 -73.56 9.26
N ILE A 776 45.77 -73.15 8.07
CA ILE A 776 44.45 -73.38 7.51
C ILE A 776 44.60 -74.27 6.28
N GLU A 777 43.76 -75.30 6.20
CA GLU A 777 43.70 -76.24 5.07
C GLU A 777 42.27 -76.26 4.55
N VAL A 778 42.07 -75.72 3.34
CA VAL A 778 40.83 -75.84 2.58
C VAL A 778 40.93 -77.11 1.74
N LYS A 779 40.21 -78.15 2.17
CA LYS A 779 40.30 -79.47 1.55
C LYS A 779 39.61 -79.52 0.19
N GLU A 780 39.95 -80.53 -0.60
CA GLU A 780 39.39 -80.74 -1.94
C GLU A 780 37.85 -80.62 -1.97
N GLY A 781 37.34 -79.68 -2.78
CA GLY A 781 35.91 -79.42 -2.95
C GLY A 781 35.17 -78.86 -1.74
N THR A 782 35.87 -78.43 -0.68
CA THR A 782 35.26 -77.85 0.53
C THR A 782 35.35 -76.32 0.57
N GLU A 783 34.53 -75.70 1.42
CA GLU A 783 34.50 -74.25 1.64
C GLU A 783 34.99 -73.87 3.04
N ILE A 784 35.81 -72.81 3.13
CA ILE A 784 36.19 -72.17 4.40
C ILE A 784 36.00 -70.65 4.30
N ASN A 785 35.23 -70.10 5.24
CA ASN A 785 35.17 -68.67 5.52
C ASN A 785 36.27 -68.31 6.52
N LEU A 786 37.28 -67.58 6.08
CA LEU A 786 38.44 -67.21 6.88
C LEU A 786 38.32 -65.73 7.30
N PRO A 787 38.30 -65.40 8.61
CA PRO A 787 38.28 -64.02 9.06
C PRO A 787 39.65 -63.35 8.92
N PRO A 788 39.72 -62.00 8.89
CA PRO A 788 40.97 -61.25 8.90
C PRO A 788 41.86 -61.62 10.08
N GLY A 789 43.17 -61.61 9.87
CA GLY A 789 44.14 -61.96 10.92
C GLY A 789 45.48 -62.48 10.40
N GLN A 790 46.23 -63.11 11.30
CA GLN A 790 47.55 -63.65 11.01
C GLN A 790 47.49 -65.16 10.84
N TYR A 791 48.12 -65.68 9.80
CA TYR A 791 48.17 -67.10 9.47
C TYR A 791 49.59 -67.52 9.10
N GLU A 792 50.07 -68.64 9.64
CA GLU A 792 51.39 -69.17 9.25
C GLU A 792 51.33 -69.72 7.82
N GLU A 793 50.26 -70.45 7.51
CA GLU A 793 50.04 -71.09 6.23
C GLU A 793 48.55 -71.18 5.93
N VAL A 794 48.16 -70.85 4.70
CA VAL A 794 46.82 -71.11 4.17
C VAL A 794 47.01 -71.96 2.92
N MET A 795 46.54 -73.20 2.97
CA MET A 795 46.63 -74.17 1.89
C MET A 795 45.24 -74.40 1.29
N VAL A 796 45.12 -74.25 -0.03
CA VAL A 796 43.88 -74.49 -0.77
C VAL A 796 44.12 -75.65 -1.73
N GLU A 797 43.47 -76.79 -1.48
CA GLU A 797 43.55 -77.96 -2.35
C GLU A 797 42.66 -77.80 -3.60
N ARG A 798 42.76 -78.76 -4.53
CA ARG A 798 41.94 -78.84 -5.76
C ARG A 798 40.48 -78.50 -5.51
N GLY A 799 39.91 -77.57 -6.27
CA GLY A 799 38.49 -77.20 -6.17
C GLY A 799 38.04 -76.63 -4.82
N GLY A 800 38.95 -76.33 -3.88
CA GLY A 800 38.61 -75.71 -2.61
C GLY A 800 38.19 -74.25 -2.78
N LEU A 801 37.22 -73.82 -1.97
CA LEU A 801 36.71 -72.44 -1.92
C LEU A 801 37.15 -71.77 -0.62
N LEU A 802 38.08 -70.84 -0.72
CA LEU A 802 38.49 -69.96 0.37
C LEU A 802 37.74 -68.63 0.24
N ILE A 803 36.93 -68.28 1.24
CA ILE A 803 36.26 -66.98 1.29
C ILE A 803 36.95 -66.11 2.33
N LEU A 804 37.42 -64.94 1.92
CA LEU A 804 38.02 -63.92 2.77
C LEU A 804 37.01 -62.78 2.93
N SER A 805 36.67 -62.41 4.17
CA SER A 805 35.87 -61.21 4.45
C SER A 805 36.75 -59.96 4.59
N ALA A 806 36.14 -58.77 4.46
CA ALA A 806 36.79 -57.47 4.59
C ALA A 806 37.78 -57.37 5.77
N GLY A 807 39.02 -56.93 5.50
CA GLY A 807 40.06 -56.72 6.49
C GLY A 807 41.48 -57.08 6.04
N ILE A 808 42.41 -57.12 6.99
CA ILE A 808 43.84 -57.35 6.74
C ILE A 808 44.20 -58.81 7.06
N TYR A 809 44.86 -59.47 6.11
CA TYR A 809 45.36 -60.83 6.21
C TYR A 809 46.88 -60.83 6.10
N ASP A 810 47.57 -61.17 7.18
CA ASP A 810 49.01 -61.42 7.13
C ASP A 810 49.24 -62.94 7.01
N VAL A 811 49.63 -63.40 5.83
CA VAL A 811 49.81 -64.83 5.53
C VAL A 811 51.29 -65.13 5.27
N GLY A 812 51.88 -65.97 6.13
CA GLY A 812 53.25 -66.43 5.98
C GLY A 812 53.47 -67.21 4.68
N SER A 813 52.56 -68.14 4.36
CA SER A 813 52.60 -68.90 3.11
C SER A 813 51.18 -69.16 2.58
N LEU A 814 50.83 -68.56 1.43
CA LEU A 814 49.64 -68.96 0.67
C LEU A 814 50.02 -70.05 -0.32
N ARG A 815 49.45 -71.24 -0.16
CA ARG A 815 49.72 -72.41 -1.01
C ARG A 815 48.47 -72.85 -1.76
N ILE A 816 48.57 -73.00 -3.07
CA ILE A 816 47.49 -73.53 -3.92
C ILE A 816 47.94 -74.88 -4.47
N GLU A 817 47.29 -75.96 -4.02
CA GLU A 817 47.60 -77.36 -4.33
C GLU A 817 46.46 -78.02 -5.15
N GLY A 818 46.37 -77.69 -6.45
CA GLY A 818 45.48 -78.37 -7.39
C GLY A 818 44.65 -77.42 -8.27
N ASP A 819 44.11 -77.96 -9.37
CA ASP A 819 43.32 -77.19 -10.33
C ASP A 819 41.97 -76.73 -9.75
N GLY A 820 41.40 -75.65 -10.29
CA GLY A 820 40.04 -75.21 -9.98
C GLY A 820 39.85 -74.59 -8.59
N ALA A 821 40.93 -74.28 -7.86
CA ALA A 821 40.84 -73.60 -6.57
C ALA A 821 40.26 -72.18 -6.72
N ILE A 822 39.46 -71.75 -5.75
CA ILE A 822 38.81 -70.44 -5.74
C ILE A 822 39.19 -69.69 -4.45
N VAL A 823 39.69 -68.47 -4.59
CA VAL A 823 39.83 -67.51 -3.50
C VAL A 823 38.84 -66.38 -3.77
N ASN A 824 37.78 -66.35 -2.98
CA ASN A 824 36.72 -65.37 -3.07
C ASN A 824 36.95 -64.26 -2.03
N PHE A 825 36.84 -63.01 -2.46
CA PHE A 825 37.05 -61.80 -1.69
C PHE A 825 35.70 -61.11 -1.50
N ASP A 826 35.07 -61.30 -0.34
CA ASP A 826 33.83 -60.63 0.02
C ASP A 826 34.14 -59.26 0.63
N VAL A 827 34.00 -58.22 -0.20
CA VAL A 827 34.30 -56.82 0.16
C VAL A 827 33.06 -56.05 0.62
N ALA A 828 31.95 -56.73 0.91
CA ALA A 828 30.70 -56.08 1.34
C ALA A 828 30.85 -55.17 2.56
N LEU A 829 31.84 -55.44 3.43
CA LEU A 829 32.12 -54.67 4.65
C LEU A 829 33.38 -53.79 4.55
N GLY A 830 33.98 -53.66 3.37
CA GLY A 830 35.17 -52.86 3.12
C GLY A 830 36.31 -53.63 2.42
N PRO A 831 37.48 -53.00 2.27
CA PRO A 831 38.57 -53.56 1.47
C PRO A 831 39.28 -54.74 2.16
N ILE A 832 39.92 -55.57 1.34
CA ILE A 832 40.77 -56.68 1.73
C ILE A 832 42.22 -56.37 1.35
N ASN A 833 43.12 -56.41 2.34
CA ASN A 833 44.56 -56.42 2.08
C ASN A 833 45.14 -57.79 2.47
N LEU A 834 45.67 -58.50 1.48
CA LEU A 834 46.33 -59.79 1.62
C LEU A 834 47.85 -59.65 1.52
N ASN A 835 48.51 -59.60 2.66
CA ASN A 835 49.97 -59.51 2.78
C ASN A 835 50.59 -60.91 2.73
N LEU A 836 51.39 -61.18 1.70
CA LEU A 836 52.03 -62.48 1.44
C LEU A 836 53.56 -62.42 1.58
N ASN A 837 54.13 -63.34 2.37
CA ASN A 837 55.57 -63.57 2.41
C ASN A 837 56.01 -64.62 1.38
N GLU A 838 55.43 -65.82 1.46
CA GLU A 838 55.56 -66.86 0.46
C GLU A 838 54.24 -67.08 -0.29
N TRP A 839 54.32 -67.13 -1.62
CA TRP A 839 53.21 -67.52 -2.48
C TRP A 839 53.66 -68.75 -3.28
N LEU A 840 53.01 -69.87 -3.04
CA LEU A 840 53.37 -71.18 -3.58
C LEU A 840 52.22 -71.73 -4.39
N MET A 841 52.27 -71.51 -5.70
CA MET A 841 51.37 -72.20 -6.63
C MET A 841 52.11 -73.39 -7.22
N LEU A 842 51.55 -74.60 -7.01
CA LEU A 842 51.87 -75.74 -7.88
C LEU A 842 51.47 -75.38 -9.33
N PRO A 843 51.88 -76.14 -10.37
CA PRO A 843 51.47 -75.86 -11.75
C PRO A 843 49.97 -76.15 -11.95
N VAL A 844 49.13 -75.34 -11.33
CA VAL A 844 47.67 -75.42 -11.28
C VAL A 844 47.07 -74.67 -12.47
N ARG A 845 45.91 -75.14 -12.91
CA ARG A 845 45.04 -74.48 -13.89
C ARG A 845 43.72 -74.07 -13.26
N ASP A 846 43.00 -73.18 -13.94
CA ASP A 846 41.62 -72.81 -13.58
C ASP A 846 41.49 -72.19 -12.18
N LEU A 847 42.55 -71.53 -11.69
CA LEU A 847 42.51 -70.75 -10.44
C LEU A 847 41.62 -69.52 -10.63
N ALA A 848 40.74 -69.24 -9.67
CA ALA A 848 39.90 -68.05 -9.68
C ALA A 848 40.13 -67.23 -8.40
N PHE A 849 40.57 -65.98 -8.58
CA PHE A 849 40.51 -64.94 -7.57
C PHE A 849 39.32 -64.05 -7.93
N LEU A 850 38.28 -64.09 -7.10
CA LEU A 850 36.98 -63.47 -7.39
C LEU A 850 36.66 -62.40 -6.36
N VAL A 851 36.12 -61.27 -6.79
CA VAL A 851 35.63 -60.19 -5.93
C VAL A 851 34.10 -60.21 -5.95
N GLU A 852 33.50 -60.29 -4.78
CA GLU A 852 32.06 -60.23 -4.58
C GLU A 852 31.65 -58.94 -3.86
N ASN A 853 30.47 -58.42 -4.20
CA ASN A 853 29.85 -57.27 -3.52
C ASN A 853 30.63 -55.95 -3.57
N GLY A 854 31.51 -55.73 -4.55
CA GLY A 854 32.26 -54.47 -4.67
C GLY A 854 33.16 -54.36 -5.90
N SER A 855 34.21 -53.54 -5.80
CA SER A 855 35.14 -53.25 -6.90
C SER A 855 36.44 -54.04 -6.76
N THR A 856 37.08 -54.35 -7.88
CA THR A 856 38.41 -54.97 -7.88
C THR A 856 39.48 -54.07 -7.25
N ARG A 857 39.21 -52.76 -7.07
CA ARG A 857 40.06 -51.82 -6.32
C ARG A 857 40.14 -52.13 -4.83
N ASP A 858 39.12 -52.80 -4.30
CA ASP A 858 38.98 -53.07 -2.88
C ASP A 858 39.80 -54.28 -2.43
N VAL A 859 40.53 -54.94 -3.35
CA VAL A 859 41.37 -56.11 -3.05
C VAL A 859 42.81 -55.83 -3.44
N LEU A 860 43.69 -55.71 -2.44
CA LEU A 860 45.14 -55.57 -2.60
C LEU A 860 45.85 -56.86 -2.19
N ILE A 861 46.70 -57.40 -3.07
CA ILE A 861 47.59 -58.53 -2.78
C ILE A 861 49.04 -58.03 -2.76
N ASP A 862 49.57 -57.90 -1.55
CA ASP A 862 50.92 -57.40 -1.28
C ASP A 862 51.90 -58.56 -1.16
N TYR A 863 52.64 -58.86 -2.23
CA TYR A 863 53.59 -59.98 -2.27
C TYR A 863 55.04 -59.51 -2.12
N SER A 864 55.58 -59.73 -0.92
CA SER A 864 56.97 -59.38 -0.55
C SER A 864 58.03 -60.40 -1.00
N GLY A 865 57.62 -61.57 -1.48
CA GLY A 865 58.53 -62.65 -1.88
C GLY A 865 59.21 -62.42 -3.24
N ARG A 866 60.17 -63.30 -3.55
CA ARG A 866 60.95 -63.28 -4.81
C ARG A 866 60.61 -64.40 -5.78
N LYS A 867 59.87 -65.42 -5.32
CA LYS A 867 59.53 -66.59 -6.14
C LYS A 867 58.57 -66.14 -7.25
N PRO A 868 58.89 -66.41 -8.53
CA PRO A 868 57.98 -66.11 -9.64
C PRO A 868 56.66 -66.87 -9.50
N GLN A 869 55.57 -66.23 -9.90
CA GLN A 869 54.23 -66.82 -9.93
C GLN A 869 53.76 -67.02 -11.37
N ILE A 870 53.06 -68.14 -11.62
CA ILE A 870 52.53 -68.47 -12.94
C ILE A 870 51.06 -68.84 -12.78
N PHE A 871 50.19 -68.06 -13.41
CA PHE A 871 48.76 -68.30 -13.55
C PHE A 871 48.51 -68.94 -14.91
N ARG A 872 47.65 -69.98 -14.95
CA ARG A 872 47.31 -70.71 -16.19
C ARG A 872 45.81 -70.88 -16.28
N SER A 873 45.22 -70.43 -17.38
CA SER A 873 43.77 -70.48 -17.58
C SER A 873 42.98 -69.92 -16.37
N SER A 874 43.51 -68.87 -15.74
CA SER A 874 42.99 -68.34 -14.48
C SER A 874 42.17 -67.07 -14.69
N LEU A 875 41.30 -66.73 -13.73
CA LEU A 875 40.68 -65.42 -13.61
C LEU A 875 41.23 -64.76 -12.35
N VAL A 876 41.80 -63.57 -12.47
CA VAL A 876 42.46 -62.88 -11.37
C VAL A 876 41.83 -61.50 -11.18
N GLN A 877 40.99 -61.36 -10.15
CA GLN A 877 40.35 -60.09 -9.78
C GLN A 877 41.04 -59.49 -8.54
N ALA A 878 41.96 -58.53 -8.73
CA ALA A 878 42.67 -57.82 -7.65
C ALA A 878 43.63 -56.74 -8.18
N THR A 879 44.10 -55.87 -7.28
CA THR A 879 45.39 -55.18 -7.42
C THR A 879 46.50 -56.05 -6.84
N ILE A 880 47.52 -56.38 -7.63
CA ILE A 880 48.68 -57.17 -7.17
C ILE A 880 49.94 -56.31 -7.16
N LEU A 881 50.58 -56.19 -6.00
CA LEU A 881 51.85 -55.51 -5.81
C LEU A 881 52.95 -56.51 -5.44
N ALA A 882 53.86 -56.78 -6.39
CA ALA A 882 54.92 -57.79 -6.31
C ALA A 882 56.29 -57.24 -6.75
N PRO A 883 56.87 -56.23 -6.08
CA PRO A 883 58.03 -55.47 -6.56
C PRO A 883 59.33 -56.27 -6.69
N LEU A 884 59.38 -57.47 -6.09
CA LEU A 884 60.56 -58.34 -6.09
C LEU A 884 60.38 -59.65 -6.88
N ALA A 885 59.17 -59.92 -7.40
CA ALA A 885 58.85 -61.16 -8.11
C ALA A 885 58.34 -60.92 -9.52
N SER A 886 58.48 -61.93 -10.37
CA SER A 886 57.90 -61.94 -11.70
C SER A 886 56.53 -62.61 -11.67
N LEU A 887 55.55 -62.00 -12.33
CA LEU A 887 54.20 -62.57 -12.48
C LEU A 887 53.95 -62.92 -13.94
N ASN A 888 53.47 -64.13 -14.20
CA ASN A 888 53.23 -64.65 -15.53
C ASN A 888 51.79 -65.14 -15.67
N PHE A 889 51.04 -64.54 -16.58
CA PHE A 889 49.67 -64.89 -16.92
C PHE A 889 49.69 -65.64 -18.25
N ASP A 890 49.48 -66.95 -18.22
CA ASP A 890 49.61 -67.85 -19.36
C ASP A 890 48.29 -68.58 -19.68
N GLU A 891 48.23 -69.24 -20.84
CA GLU A 891 47.14 -70.16 -21.21
C GLU A 891 45.73 -69.57 -21.12
N GLY A 892 45.54 -68.33 -21.60
CA GLY A 892 44.21 -67.70 -21.58
C GLY A 892 43.83 -67.03 -20.27
N THR A 893 44.80 -66.68 -19.42
CA THR A 893 44.53 -66.06 -18.12
C THR A 893 44.04 -64.62 -18.27
N ARG A 894 42.99 -64.25 -17.54
CA ARG A 894 42.43 -62.89 -17.52
C ARG A 894 42.70 -62.22 -16.18
N LEU A 895 43.33 -61.05 -16.22
CA LEU A 895 43.47 -60.15 -15.08
C LEU A 895 42.39 -59.06 -15.15
N GLU A 896 41.65 -58.84 -14.08
CA GLU A 896 40.72 -57.72 -13.91
C GLU A 896 41.11 -56.94 -12.65
N GLY A 897 41.67 -55.75 -12.84
CA GLY A 897 42.29 -54.98 -11.77
C GLY A 897 43.63 -54.44 -12.24
N ALA A 898 44.66 -54.50 -11.39
CA ALA A 898 45.98 -53.97 -11.73
C ALA A 898 47.12 -54.87 -11.25
N VAL A 899 48.26 -54.81 -11.93
CA VAL A 899 49.45 -55.58 -11.57
C VAL A 899 50.72 -54.74 -11.68
N TYR A 900 51.43 -54.67 -10.56
CA TYR A 900 52.70 -53.98 -10.41
C TYR A 900 53.74 -54.98 -9.93
N ALA A 901 54.61 -55.47 -10.83
CA ALA A 901 55.56 -56.52 -10.49
C ALA A 901 56.97 -56.22 -10.97
N ASN A 902 57.96 -56.93 -10.42
CA ASN A 902 59.34 -56.79 -10.90
C ASN A 902 59.41 -57.03 -12.42
N ARG A 903 58.72 -58.05 -12.92
CA ARG A 903 58.50 -58.28 -14.36
C ARG A 903 57.11 -58.88 -14.55
N VAL A 904 56.37 -58.37 -15.52
CA VAL A 904 55.04 -58.89 -15.86
C VAL A 904 55.10 -59.59 -17.22
N LYS A 905 54.46 -60.75 -17.34
CA LYS A 905 54.37 -61.48 -18.60
C LYS A 905 52.92 -61.87 -18.87
N PHE A 906 52.46 -61.60 -20.08
CA PHE A 906 51.20 -62.12 -20.59
C PHE A 906 51.48 -63.03 -21.79
N GLY A 907 51.26 -64.33 -21.59
CA GLY A 907 51.36 -65.35 -22.61
C GLY A 907 50.14 -65.44 -23.53
N PRO A 908 50.11 -66.42 -24.44
CA PRO A 908 49.08 -66.54 -25.45
C PRO A 908 47.66 -66.61 -24.86
N ALA A 909 46.73 -65.95 -25.52
CA ALA A 909 45.30 -65.84 -25.18
C ALA A 909 44.99 -65.10 -23.87
N SER A 910 45.99 -64.65 -23.13
CA SER A 910 45.78 -63.96 -21.85
C SER A 910 45.38 -62.49 -22.07
N SER A 911 44.78 -61.82 -21.10
CA SER A 911 44.43 -60.40 -21.23
C SER A 911 44.40 -59.70 -19.88
N PHE A 912 44.35 -58.38 -19.89
CA PHE A 912 44.15 -57.57 -18.69
C PHE A 912 43.08 -56.51 -18.91
N SER A 913 42.35 -56.16 -17.86
CA SER A 913 41.38 -55.06 -17.88
C SER A 913 41.47 -54.27 -16.58
N GLY A 914 41.80 -52.98 -16.70
CA GLY A 914 41.96 -52.09 -15.55
C GLY A 914 40.66 -51.91 -14.76
N HIS A 915 40.78 -51.49 -13.50
CA HIS A 915 39.66 -51.25 -12.59
C HIS A 915 38.52 -50.42 -13.23
N ARG A 916 38.88 -49.31 -13.90
CA ARG A 916 37.92 -48.39 -14.53
C ARG A 916 37.03 -49.07 -15.57
N PHE A 917 37.54 -50.07 -16.30
CA PHE A 917 36.81 -50.79 -17.34
C PHE A 917 35.83 -51.84 -16.80
N GLN A 918 35.87 -52.11 -15.49
CA GLN A 918 34.94 -53.00 -14.79
C GLN A 918 33.79 -52.24 -14.13
N GLU A 919 33.87 -50.91 -14.09
CA GLU A 919 32.92 -50.04 -13.40
C GLU A 919 31.93 -49.45 -14.40
N PRO A 920 30.61 -49.47 -14.12
CA PRO A 920 29.63 -48.82 -14.98
C PRO A 920 29.87 -47.32 -15.06
N LEU A 921 29.49 -46.70 -16.18
CA LEU A 921 29.54 -45.24 -16.30
C LEU A 921 28.53 -44.59 -15.35
N GLN A 922 28.75 -43.35 -14.93
CA GLN A 922 27.80 -42.61 -14.08
C GLN A 922 26.57 -42.07 -14.83
N ILE A 923 25.90 -42.90 -15.63
CA ILE A 923 24.67 -42.61 -16.39
C ILE A 923 23.69 -43.78 -16.30
N ASP A 924 22.42 -43.58 -16.63
CA ASP A 924 21.41 -44.65 -16.65
C ASP A 924 21.91 -45.90 -17.43
N PRO A 925 21.70 -47.12 -16.91
CA PRO A 925 22.15 -48.36 -17.56
C PRO A 925 21.66 -48.55 -19.01
N VAL A 926 20.51 -48.00 -19.38
CA VAL A 926 20.00 -48.06 -20.77
C VAL A 926 20.94 -47.31 -21.72
N CYS A 927 21.47 -46.16 -21.29
CA CYS A 927 22.47 -45.42 -22.06
C CYS A 927 23.80 -46.16 -22.15
N GLN A 928 24.20 -46.88 -21.10
CA GLN A 928 25.46 -47.63 -21.08
C GLN A 928 25.46 -48.78 -22.08
N ALA A 929 24.32 -49.43 -22.30
CA ALA A 929 24.20 -50.56 -23.23
C ALA A 929 24.55 -50.19 -24.69
N VAL A 930 24.56 -48.89 -25.02
CA VAL A 930 24.95 -48.37 -26.34
C VAL A 930 26.47 -48.38 -26.53
N LEU A 931 27.25 -48.39 -25.44
CA LEU A 931 28.71 -48.49 -25.50
C LEU A 931 29.14 -49.95 -25.52
N ASN A 932 29.78 -50.34 -26.62
CA ASN A 932 30.47 -51.61 -26.70
C ASN A 932 31.97 -51.38 -26.93
N PRO A 933 32.82 -51.46 -25.88
CA PRO A 933 34.27 -51.34 -26.03
C PRO A 933 34.88 -52.42 -26.95
N ALA A 934 34.11 -53.49 -27.24
CA ALA A 934 34.55 -54.66 -27.98
C ALA A 934 34.25 -54.63 -29.50
N ASN A 935 33.58 -53.60 -30.03
CA ASN A 935 33.29 -53.46 -31.47
C ASN A 935 34.33 -52.59 -32.21
#